data_AF-A0A8K0A9M0-F1
#
_entry.id   AF-A0A8K0A9M0-F1
#
_cell.length_a   1.000
_cell.length_b   1.000
_cell.length_c   1.000
_cell.angle_alpha   90.00
_cell.angle_beta   90.00
_cell.angle_gamma   90.00
#
_symmetry.space_group_name_H-M   'P 1'
#
loop_
_entity.id
_entity.type
_entity.pdbx_description
1 polymer ?
#
loop_
_entity_poly.entity_id
_entity_poly.type
_entity_poly.pdbx_seq_one_letter_code
_entity_poly.pdbx_strand_id
1 'polypeptide(L)'
;MAADLNPPEAFSLPKQPTQGARNVPQLVPPSHFETPPVEDSWTQVRKLTRDVLDLRTENQQLRQARTAVIPTGEEIRARVDLHKSGNEETTRHLQGIIDKQINDIVHLKAELTALKVEHSREVQVLQQQVSAKDRQVEDAAVQARRRLEDTQRKHQDELHKIKVTHEEEIKGATSSLSSLQKQLEENRSDYEQRLAELEDQIYRSALEREELQEKVRTTADELQSSRSLVSQLKVHLEQMETERQAAEQWKQERGDKLQRIKDLELQVENLQSTEQLLNVRLASFTDILSIQEADITKSKSDGSDLNKRMNSLLTRWREKVYALMVQLWSQEIVHKKDIANYKQKIADLEDQLNSSTSHSEVLSHMLADRTAELQMERTRVQTLQGEVTSAQDTAVSLQDKLDAQVAANGQLCDLTKRTFEAFAALEDKLQAGGSRLTSFSQRLNFAVGRLDMLQGLFARKEAMWRIKLEESTNQSKEEEEQPEHEHDGMRPSQLQEELERVRRERDQLAAQMREDSQLLDQRMAANRHKFEGQLKEQQETIVQLHKLMEEKSQKCQSLGEQLSRLEDNIQEANQTIDGLKIELAKQQIEAEKAVEDRGKEVQASLVEQLAEMERKVNDARREHTKAVVQLRQAERQAGREKERGQQQLHLQEQHYQRQLQKLQEQLREVDRDRNMLMATLRQEGLIGQYKQHRAAAAKAVADTHPEGAENTTRTGTAGKQQPIEPLSSVVEDLRSLTATVLGEEGDTDSSED
;
A
#
# COMPACT_ATOMS: atom_id res chain seq x y z
N MET A 1 25.93 4.15 -17.28
CA MET A 1 26.03 2.78 -17.83
C MET A 1 25.05 1.91 -17.05
N ALA A 2 24.37 0.94 -17.68
CA ALA A 2 23.51 -0.12 -17.09
C ALA A 2 22.67 0.27 -15.83
N ALA A 3 21.34 0.35 -15.83
CA ALA A 3 20.33 -0.25 -16.70
C ALA A 3 20.46 -1.78 -16.84
N ASP A 4 19.94 -2.51 -15.84
CA ASP A 4 19.59 -3.93 -15.92
C ASP A 4 18.42 -4.25 -14.96
N LEU A 5 17.22 -4.43 -15.51
CA LEU A 5 16.09 -5.10 -14.87
C LEU A 5 15.73 -6.30 -15.75
N ASN A 6 15.94 -7.53 -15.26
CA ASN A 6 15.62 -8.74 -16.01
C ASN A 6 14.10 -9.01 -16.01
N PRO A 7 13.43 -9.11 -17.18
CA PRO A 7 12.11 -9.72 -17.27
C PRO A 7 12.22 -11.26 -17.28
N PRO A 8 11.14 -12.01 -16.92
CA PRO A 8 11.22 -13.47 -16.79
C PRO A 8 11.30 -14.25 -18.11
N GLU A 9 11.84 -15.47 -18.03
CA GLU A 9 12.00 -16.41 -19.15
C GLU A 9 10.64 -17.00 -19.61
N ALA A 10 10.16 -16.59 -20.79
CA ALA A 10 8.94 -17.16 -21.39
C ALA A 10 9.00 -17.39 -22.92
N PHE A 11 10.13 -17.12 -23.59
CA PHE A 11 10.26 -17.27 -25.05
C PHE A 11 11.59 -17.89 -25.49
N SER A 12 11.67 -19.23 -25.46
CA SER A 12 12.76 -20.02 -26.05
C SER A 12 12.22 -21.07 -27.04
N LEU A 13 12.18 -20.70 -28.31
CA LEU A 13 11.74 -21.54 -29.44
C LEU A 13 12.75 -22.66 -29.80
N PRO A 14 12.26 -23.83 -30.25
CA PRO A 14 12.99 -24.71 -31.16
C PRO A 14 12.44 -24.65 -32.60
N LYS A 15 13.21 -24.00 -33.48
CA LYS A 15 13.47 -24.31 -34.91
C LYS A 15 12.33 -24.92 -35.78
N GLN A 16 11.78 -24.05 -36.65
CA GLN A 16 11.72 -24.14 -38.14
C GLN A 16 12.12 -25.48 -38.85
N PRO A 17 11.54 -25.81 -40.04
CA PRO A 17 11.68 -24.94 -41.23
C PRO A 17 10.55 -24.91 -42.30
N THR A 18 10.49 -23.78 -43.05
CA THR A 18 10.10 -23.61 -44.50
C THR A 18 8.74 -24.15 -45.01
N GLN A 19 7.98 -23.53 -45.93
CA GLN A 19 7.99 -22.29 -46.76
C GLN A 19 6.51 -22.05 -47.19
N GLY A 20 6.00 -20.88 -47.61
CA GLY A 20 6.56 -19.54 -47.76
C GLY A 20 5.66 -18.67 -48.70
N ALA A 21 5.75 -17.33 -48.58
CA ALA A 21 5.10 -16.32 -49.46
C ALA A 21 3.54 -16.21 -49.42
N ARG A 22 2.90 -15.03 -49.53
CA ARG A 22 3.42 -13.64 -49.62
C ARG A 22 2.33 -12.58 -49.29
N ASN A 23 2.81 -11.35 -49.05
CA ASN A 23 2.14 -10.05 -49.18
C ASN A 23 1.27 -9.52 -48.02
N VAL A 24 1.35 -8.19 -47.86
CA VAL A 24 0.74 -7.30 -46.86
C VAL A 24 -0.39 -6.52 -47.54
N PRO A 25 -1.48 -6.12 -46.84
CA PRO A 25 -2.58 -5.37 -47.45
C PRO A 25 -2.19 -3.95 -47.92
N GLN A 26 -2.92 -3.43 -48.90
CA GLN A 26 -2.76 -2.07 -49.43
C GLN A 26 -4.09 -1.29 -49.32
N LEU A 27 -4.03 -0.09 -48.73
CA LEU A 27 -5.17 0.82 -48.51
C LEU A 27 -5.36 1.78 -49.69
N VAL A 28 -6.58 1.86 -50.23
CA VAL A 28 -7.13 2.99 -51.00
C VAL A 28 -8.68 3.03 -50.84
N PRO A 29 -9.44 4.07 -51.24
CA PRO A 29 -10.14 4.91 -50.25
C PRO A 29 -11.68 4.91 -50.38
N PRO A 30 -12.41 5.54 -49.43
CA PRO A 30 -13.87 5.68 -49.53
C PRO A 30 -14.30 6.79 -50.50
N SER A 31 -15.16 6.45 -51.47
CA SER A 31 -15.89 7.43 -52.30
C SER A 31 -17.36 7.03 -52.46
N HIS A 32 -18.18 7.55 -51.54
CA HIS A 32 -19.51 8.13 -51.76
C HIS A 32 -20.51 7.47 -52.74
N PHE A 33 -21.65 7.05 -52.16
CA PHE A 33 -23.04 7.09 -52.68
C PHE A 33 -23.33 6.63 -54.12
N GLU A 34 -24.15 5.57 -54.25
CA GLU A 34 -25.40 5.63 -55.03
C GLU A 34 -26.40 4.54 -54.59
N THR A 35 -27.63 4.58 -55.11
CA THR A 35 -28.83 3.96 -54.50
C THR A 35 -29.06 2.47 -54.83
N PRO A 36 -29.75 1.69 -53.96
CA PRO A 36 -30.18 0.34 -54.29
C PRO A 36 -31.22 0.33 -55.43
N PRO A 37 -31.17 -0.64 -56.36
CA PRO A 37 -32.17 -0.81 -57.40
C PRO A 37 -33.46 -1.43 -56.84
N VAL A 38 -34.61 -0.98 -57.33
CA VAL A 38 -35.91 -1.60 -57.06
C VAL A 38 -36.13 -2.76 -58.04
N GLU A 39 -36.33 -3.98 -57.53
CA GLU A 39 -36.83 -5.09 -58.36
C GLU A 39 -38.36 -5.19 -58.33
N ASP A 40 -38.95 -5.45 -59.49
CA ASP A 40 -40.37 -5.23 -59.75
C ASP A 40 -41.30 -6.28 -59.12
N SER A 41 -42.02 -5.90 -58.07
CA SER A 41 -43.18 -6.64 -57.54
C SER A 41 -44.27 -6.90 -58.60
N TRP A 42 -44.32 -6.07 -59.64
CA TRP A 42 -45.16 -6.27 -60.83
C TRP A 42 -44.89 -7.59 -61.58
N THR A 43 -43.71 -8.19 -61.46
CA THR A 43 -43.39 -9.48 -62.09
C THR A 43 -44.13 -10.65 -61.42
N GLN A 44 -44.17 -10.67 -60.09
CA GLN A 44 -44.90 -11.68 -59.31
C GLN A 44 -46.42 -11.55 -59.53
N VAL A 45 -46.95 -10.32 -59.55
CA VAL A 45 -48.36 -10.05 -59.85
C VAL A 45 -48.74 -10.56 -61.24
N ARG A 46 -47.86 -10.43 -62.25
CA ARG A 46 -48.10 -10.96 -63.61
C ARG A 46 -48.12 -12.49 -63.68
N LYS A 47 -47.35 -13.21 -62.85
CA LYS A 47 -47.48 -14.68 -62.71
C LYS A 47 -48.83 -15.05 -62.10
N LEU A 48 -49.15 -14.52 -60.91
CA LEU A 48 -50.40 -14.84 -60.21
C LEU A 48 -51.66 -14.48 -61.02
N THR A 49 -51.61 -13.40 -61.82
CA THR A 49 -52.70 -13.03 -62.73
C THR A 49 -52.92 -14.07 -63.84
N ARG A 50 -51.85 -14.72 -64.31
CA ARG A 50 -51.92 -15.79 -65.31
C ARG A 50 -52.50 -17.07 -64.72
N ASP A 51 -52.01 -17.50 -63.56
CA ASP A 51 -52.47 -18.70 -62.88
C ASP A 51 -53.98 -18.63 -62.55
N VAL A 52 -54.47 -17.45 -62.16
CA VAL A 52 -55.90 -17.17 -61.91
C VAL A 52 -56.74 -17.14 -63.21
N LEU A 53 -56.15 -16.80 -64.35
CA LEU A 53 -56.83 -16.90 -65.67
C LEU A 53 -56.92 -18.35 -66.12
N ASP A 54 -55.82 -19.11 -66.03
CA ASP A 54 -55.78 -20.51 -66.45
C ASP A 54 -56.76 -21.36 -65.59
N LEU A 55 -56.74 -21.21 -64.26
CA LEU A 55 -57.72 -21.81 -63.34
C LEU A 55 -59.17 -21.40 -63.63
N ARG A 56 -59.43 -20.18 -64.16
CA ARG A 56 -60.78 -19.77 -64.58
C ARG A 56 -61.20 -20.48 -65.85
N THR A 57 -60.31 -20.69 -66.83
CA THR A 57 -60.64 -21.45 -68.03
C THR A 57 -60.93 -22.92 -67.71
N GLU A 58 -60.16 -23.53 -66.80
CA GLU A 58 -60.42 -24.89 -66.31
C GLU A 58 -61.76 -24.99 -65.58
N ASN A 59 -62.07 -24.05 -64.68
CA ASN A 59 -63.39 -24.01 -64.01
C ASN A 59 -64.56 -23.85 -65.01
N GLN A 60 -64.34 -23.11 -66.10
CA GLN A 60 -65.34 -22.93 -67.15
C GLN A 60 -65.53 -24.22 -67.98
N GLN A 61 -64.45 -24.93 -68.32
CA GLN A 61 -64.51 -26.25 -68.95
C GLN A 61 -65.20 -27.28 -68.05
N LEU A 62 -64.88 -27.33 -66.75
CA LEU A 62 -65.54 -28.22 -65.79
C LEU A 62 -67.04 -27.91 -65.61
N ARG A 63 -67.45 -26.65 -65.71
CA ARG A 63 -68.87 -26.26 -65.71
C ARG A 63 -69.58 -26.65 -67.00
N GLN A 64 -68.92 -26.56 -68.15
CA GLN A 64 -69.46 -27.00 -69.44
C GLN A 64 -69.58 -28.53 -69.52
N ALA A 65 -68.58 -29.27 -69.02
CA ALA A 65 -68.62 -30.73 -68.89
C ALA A 65 -69.74 -31.23 -67.96
N ARG A 66 -70.09 -30.45 -66.93
CA ARG A 66 -71.16 -30.76 -65.96
C ARG A 66 -72.57 -30.28 -66.37
N THR A 67 -72.71 -29.63 -67.53
CA THR A 67 -74.02 -29.32 -68.14
C THR A 67 -74.47 -30.32 -69.20
N ALA A 68 -73.65 -31.33 -69.51
CA ALA A 68 -74.10 -32.58 -70.10
C ALA A 68 -74.35 -33.62 -68.98
N VAL A 69 -75.22 -34.60 -69.24
CA VAL A 69 -75.61 -35.66 -68.29
C VAL A 69 -76.36 -35.14 -67.04
N ILE A 70 -77.51 -34.50 -67.27
CA ILE A 70 -78.65 -34.57 -66.35
C ILE A 70 -79.74 -35.40 -67.05
N PRO A 71 -80.06 -36.61 -66.58
CA PRO A 71 -81.19 -37.37 -67.12
C PRO A 71 -82.51 -36.64 -66.84
N THR A 72 -83.22 -36.26 -67.88
CA THR A 72 -84.58 -35.70 -67.79
C THR A 72 -85.55 -36.79 -67.32
N GLY A 73 -86.25 -36.54 -66.21
CA GLY A 73 -87.13 -37.54 -65.59
C GLY A 73 -88.46 -37.71 -66.33
N GLU A 74 -88.48 -38.54 -67.38
CA GLU A 74 -89.68 -38.73 -68.23
C GLU A 74 -89.92 -40.17 -68.72
N GLU A 75 -89.42 -41.21 -68.03
CA GLU A 75 -89.49 -42.60 -68.54
C GLU A 75 -89.83 -43.70 -67.51
N ILE A 76 -90.80 -43.46 -66.61
CA ILE A 76 -91.50 -44.54 -65.87
C ILE A 76 -93.02 -44.34 -65.94
N ARG A 77 -93.63 -44.63 -67.10
CA ARG A 77 -95.09 -44.68 -67.28
C ARG A 77 -95.58 -45.64 -68.37
N ALA A 78 -95.03 -46.84 -68.46
CA ALA A 78 -95.59 -47.93 -69.27
C ALA A 78 -95.18 -49.32 -68.75
N ARG A 79 -96.16 -50.24 -68.65
CA ARG A 79 -96.03 -51.61 -68.10
C ARG A 79 -95.74 -51.63 -66.58
N VAL A 80 -96.32 -52.52 -65.77
CA VAL A 80 -97.03 -53.77 -66.09
C VAL A 80 -98.49 -53.74 -65.60
N ASP A 81 -99.44 -53.66 -66.54
CA ASP A 81 -100.81 -54.13 -66.35
C ASP A 81 -100.87 -55.60 -66.82
N LEU A 82 -100.91 -56.56 -65.90
CA LEU A 82 -101.33 -57.95 -66.18
C LEU A 82 -101.72 -58.67 -64.87
N HIS A 83 -102.60 -59.68 -64.98
CA HIS A 83 -103.19 -60.44 -63.86
C HIS A 83 -104.29 -59.73 -63.05
N LYS A 84 -105.31 -59.22 -63.74
CA LYS A 84 -106.66 -59.06 -63.14
C LYS A 84 -107.37 -60.42 -63.09
N SER A 85 -107.14 -61.21 -62.03
CA SER A 85 -107.90 -62.46 -61.78
C SER A 85 -107.89 -62.88 -60.30
N GLY A 86 -108.94 -62.51 -59.56
CA GLY A 86 -109.28 -63.10 -58.26
C GLY A 86 -108.82 -62.35 -57.00
N ASN A 87 -109.72 -62.32 -56.01
CA ASN A 87 -109.57 -61.99 -54.58
C ASN A 87 -109.17 -60.54 -54.21
N GLU A 88 -110.13 -59.80 -53.64
CA GLU A 88 -110.03 -58.37 -53.26
C GLU A 88 -109.37 -58.08 -51.90
N GLU A 89 -108.95 -59.11 -51.16
CA GLU A 89 -108.48 -58.95 -49.77
C GLU A 89 -106.98 -58.65 -49.66
N THR A 90 -106.17 -59.14 -50.61
CA THR A 90 -104.71 -58.96 -50.63
C THR A 90 -104.30 -57.52 -50.93
N THR A 91 -105.07 -56.82 -51.77
CA THR A 91 -104.82 -55.42 -52.14
C THR A 91 -104.96 -54.49 -50.96
N ARG A 92 -106.00 -54.65 -50.13
CA ARG A 92 -106.20 -53.85 -48.90
C ARG A 92 -105.06 -54.02 -47.89
N HIS A 93 -104.51 -55.24 -47.77
CA HIS A 93 -103.39 -55.50 -46.87
C HIS A 93 -102.09 -54.81 -47.35
N LEU A 94 -101.79 -54.90 -48.64
CA LEU A 94 -100.63 -54.22 -49.23
C LEU A 94 -100.78 -52.69 -49.17
N GLN A 95 -101.98 -52.15 -49.43
CA GLN A 95 -102.27 -50.72 -49.28
C GLN A 95 -101.99 -50.24 -47.83
N GLY A 96 -102.49 -50.96 -46.83
CA GLY A 96 -102.27 -50.64 -45.41
C GLY A 96 -100.83 -50.84 -44.91
N ILE A 97 -99.98 -51.57 -45.63
CA ILE A 97 -98.53 -51.62 -45.39
C ILE A 97 -97.85 -50.39 -46.01
N ILE A 98 -98.22 -50.03 -47.24
CA ILE A 98 -97.71 -48.84 -47.95
C ILE A 98 -98.07 -47.57 -47.18
N ASP A 99 -99.31 -47.43 -46.70
CA ASP A 99 -99.74 -46.27 -45.92
C ASP A 99 -98.98 -46.15 -44.59
N LYS A 100 -98.64 -47.27 -43.94
CA LYS A 100 -97.75 -47.27 -42.76
C LYS A 100 -96.34 -46.82 -43.12
N GLN A 101 -95.73 -47.42 -44.14
CA GLN A 101 -94.40 -47.05 -44.61
C GLN A 101 -94.31 -45.57 -45.03
N ILE A 102 -95.37 -45.02 -45.64
CA ILE A 102 -95.47 -43.58 -45.96
C ILE A 102 -95.49 -42.75 -44.67
N ASN A 103 -96.31 -43.11 -43.68
CA ASN A 103 -96.36 -42.41 -42.40
C ASN A 103 -95.04 -42.51 -41.63
N ASP A 104 -94.40 -43.68 -41.59
CA ASP A 104 -93.09 -43.89 -40.97
C ASP A 104 -92.00 -43.05 -41.67
N ILE A 105 -92.02 -42.98 -43.01
CA ILE A 105 -91.11 -42.12 -43.80
C ILE A 105 -91.39 -40.63 -43.54
N VAL A 106 -92.64 -40.22 -43.31
CA VAL A 106 -92.99 -38.84 -42.93
C VAL A 106 -92.54 -38.53 -41.50
N HIS A 107 -92.72 -39.46 -40.56
CA HIS A 107 -92.26 -39.33 -39.17
C HIS A 107 -90.73 -39.20 -39.10
N LEU A 108 -90.01 -40.13 -39.71
CA LEU A 108 -88.55 -40.11 -39.79
C LEU A 108 -88.02 -38.85 -40.51
N LYS A 109 -88.73 -38.33 -41.51
CA LYS A 109 -88.39 -37.04 -42.13
C LYS A 109 -88.61 -35.87 -41.17
N ALA A 110 -89.71 -35.85 -40.42
CA ALA A 110 -89.99 -34.82 -39.42
C ALA A 110 -88.94 -34.82 -38.29
N GLU A 111 -88.63 -36.00 -37.73
CA GLU A 111 -87.57 -36.19 -36.73
C GLU A 111 -86.20 -35.75 -37.27
N LEU A 112 -85.84 -36.15 -38.49
CA LEU A 112 -84.57 -35.78 -39.11
C LEU A 112 -84.51 -34.27 -39.42
N THR A 113 -85.65 -33.60 -39.69
CA THR A 113 -85.69 -32.13 -39.75
C THR A 113 -85.59 -31.48 -38.36
N ALA A 114 -86.21 -32.04 -37.32
CA ALA A 114 -86.11 -31.54 -35.95
C ALA A 114 -84.66 -31.63 -35.44
N LEU A 115 -84.04 -32.81 -35.54
CA LEU A 115 -82.63 -33.05 -35.20
C LEU A 115 -81.67 -32.17 -36.00
N LYS A 116 -81.97 -31.85 -37.27
CA LYS A 116 -81.18 -30.87 -38.04
C LYS A 116 -81.31 -29.46 -37.49
N VAL A 117 -82.51 -29.04 -37.07
CA VAL A 117 -82.74 -27.72 -36.46
C VAL A 117 -82.04 -27.65 -35.10
N GLU A 118 -82.18 -28.66 -34.25
CA GLU A 118 -81.51 -28.75 -32.95
C GLU A 118 -79.99 -28.74 -33.11
N HIS A 119 -79.42 -29.60 -33.96
CA HIS A 119 -77.99 -29.61 -34.21
C HIS A 119 -77.48 -28.28 -34.81
N SER A 120 -78.24 -27.63 -35.70
CA SER A 120 -77.87 -26.32 -36.22
C SER A 120 -77.85 -25.23 -35.12
N ARG A 121 -78.75 -25.34 -34.13
CA ARG A 121 -78.80 -24.47 -32.96
C ARG A 121 -77.65 -24.75 -31.98
N GLU A 122 -77.31 -26.02 -31.75
CA GLU A 122 -76.13 -26.42 -30.95
C GLU A 122 -74.84 -25.88 -31.58
N VAL A 123 -74.66 -26.08 -32.89
CA VAL A 123 -73.51 -25.55 -33.64
C VAL A 123 -73.47 -24.02 -33.55
N GLN A 124 -74.61 -23.33 -33.68
CA GLN A 124 -74.66 -21.87 -33.53
C GLN A 124 -74.29 -21.41 -32.10
N VAL A 125 -74.76 -22.11 -31.06
CA VAL A 125 -74.41 -21.81 -29.67
C VAL A 125 -72.92 -22.08 -29.39
N LEU A 126 -72.37 -23.18 -29.90
CA LEU A 126 -70.94 -23.48 -29.78
C LEU A 126 -70.08 -22.47 -30.54
N GLN A 127 -70.47 -22.05 -31.75
CA GLN A 127 -69.81 -20.97 -32.49
C GLN A 127 -69.84 -19.64 -31.72
N GLN A 128 -70.97 -19.30 -31.08
CA GLN A 128 -71.07 -18.12 -30.23
C GLN A 128 -70.14 -18.23 -29.01
N GLN A 129 -70.12 -19.38 -28.32
CA GLN A 129 -69.25 -19.63 -27.16
C GLN A 129 -67.77 -19.58 -27.52
N VAL A 130 -67.36 -20.18 -28.65
CA VAL A 130 -66.01 -20.09 -29.19
C VAL A 130 -65.67 -18.63 -29.48
N SER A 131 -66.48 -17.90 -30.25
CA SER A 131 -66.22 -16.48 -30.54
C SER A 131 -66.19 -15.57 -29.30
N ALA A 132 -66.87 -15.95 -28.21
CA ALA A 132 -66.81 -15.24 -26.94
C ALA A 132 -65.53 -15.57 -26.16
N LYS A 133 -65.04 -16.81 -26.27
CA LYS A 133 -63.76 -17.25 -25.69
C LYS A 133 -62.56 -16.69 -26.45
N ASP A 134 -62.61 -16.65 -27.78
CA ASP A 134 -61.57 -16.06 -28.63
C ASP A 134 -61.37 -14.58 -28.27
N ARG A 135 -62.47 -13.80 -28.20
CA ARG A 135 -62.42 -12.40 -27.72
C ARG A 135 -61.89 -12.29 -26.30
N GLN A 136 -62.31 -13.17 -25.38
CA GLN A 136 -61.79 -13.15 -24.00
C GLN A 136 -60.27 -13.42 -23.94
N VAL A 137 -59.74 -14.28 -24.81
CA VAL A 137 -58.32 -14.57 -24.92
C VAL A 137 -57.57 -13.42 -25.60
N GLU A 138 -58.16 -12.80 -26.62
CA GLU A 138 -57.61 -11.63 -27.32
C GLU A 138 -57.52 -10.40 -26.39
N ASP A 139 -58.59 -10.07 -25.67
CA ASP A 139 -58.61 -9.01 -24.64
C ASP A 139 -57.56 -9.27 -23.54
N ALA A 140 -57.45 -10.53 -23.09
CA ALA A 140 -56.45 -10.92 -22.09
C ALA A 140 -55.01 -10.80 -22.63
N ALA A 141 -54.78 -11.17 -23.90
CA ALA A 141 -53.48 -11.04 -24.56
C ALA A 141 -53.09 -9.57 -24.78
N VAL A 142 -54.03 -8.70 -25.17
CA VAL A 142 -53.81 -7.25 -25.28
C VAL A 142 -53.51 -6.64 -23.92
N GLN A 143 -54.23 -7.03 -22.87
CA GLN A 143 -53.93 -6.58 -21.50
C GLN A 143 -52.57 -7.07 -21.00
N ALA A 144 -52.17 -8.31 -21.32
CA ALA A 144 -50.86 -8.84 -20.97
C ALA A 144 -49.73 -8.10 -21.69
N ARG A 145 -49.87 -7.83 -23.00
CA ARG A 145 -48.91 -7.03 -23.79
C ARG A 145 -48.74 -5.62 -23.22
N ARG A 146 -49.84 -4.90 -22.96
CA ARG A 146 -49.79 -3.56 -22.36
C ARG A 146 -49.08 -3.56 -21.00
N ARG A 147 -49.37 -4.54 -20.13
CA ARG A 147 -48.68 -4.66 -18.83
C ARG A 147 -47.19 -4.91 -19.00
N LEU A 148 -46.78 -5.72 -19.98
CA LEU A 148 -45.38 -5.98 -20.29
C LEU A 148 -44.67 -4.72 -20.80
N GLU A 149 -45.29 -4.00 -21.75
CA GLU A 149 -44.81 -2.71 -22.25
C GLU A 149 -44.68 -1.66 -21.14
N ASP A 150 -45.66 -1.56 -20.24
CA ASP A 150 -45.64 -0.64 -19.10
C ASP A 150 -44.57 -1.02 -18.05
N THR A 151 -44.25 -2.31 -17.87
CA THR A 151 -43.11 -2.72 -17.02
C THR A 151 -41.77 -2.49 -17.72
N GLN A 152 -41.67 -2.76 -19.02
CA GLN A 152 -40.45 -2.55 -19.81
C GLN A 152 -40.06 -1.07 -19.82
N ARG A 153 -41.02 -0.16 -20.04
CA ARG A 153 -40.80 1.29 -19.97
C ARG A 153 -40.31 1.74 -18.59
N LYS A 154 -40.89 1.23 -17.50
CA LYS A 154 -40.44 1.55 -16.14
C LYS A 154 -39.00 1.11 -15.89
N HIS A 155 -38.66 -0.11 -16.31
CA HIS A 155 -37.29 -0.60 -16.17
C HIS A 155 -36.29 0.14 -17.07
N GLN A 156 -36.71 0.59 -18.26
CA GLN A 156 -35.91 1.49 -19.11
C GLN A 156 -35.72 2.87 -18.45
N ASP A 157 -36.77 3.47 -17.88
CA ASP A 157 -36.69 4.73 -17.12
C ASP A 157 -35.82 4.59 -15.86
N GLU A 158 -35.89 3.46 -15.16
CA GLU A 158 -35.08 3.14 -13.98
C GLU A 158 -33.60 2.96 -14.36
N LEU A 159 -33.31 2.17 -15.40
CA LEU A 159 -31.96 2.00 -15.94
C LEU A 159 -31.38 3.31 -16.46
N HIS A 160 -32.16 4.15 -17.14
CA HIS A 160 -31.68 5.45 -17.61
C HIS A 160 -31.34 6.39 -16.45
N LYS A 161 -32.17 6.45 -15.40
CA LYS A 161 -31.86 7.21 -14.18
C LYS A 161 -30.57 6.73 -13.52
N ILE A 162 -30.39 5.42 -13.37
CA ILE A 162 -29.19 4.82 -12.78
C ILE A 162 -27.95 5.08 -13.65
N LYS A 163 -28.05 4.95 -14.99
CA LYS A 163 -26.97 5.32 -15.94
C LYS A 163 -26.56 6.79 -15.73
N VAL A 164 -27.52 7.72 -15.66
CA VAL A 164 -27.26 9.16 -15.47
C VAL A 164 -26.68 9.49 -14.09
N THR A 165 -27.22 8.97 -12.99
CA THR A 165 -26.66 9.25 -11.64
C THR A 165 -25.24 8.68 -11.52
N HIS A 166 -24.98 7.50 -12.06
CA HIS A 166 -23.64 6.92 -12.03
C HIS A 166 -22.64 7.69 -12.91
N GLU A 167 -23.08 8.20 -14.06
CA GLU A 167 -22.29 9.14 -14.85
C GLU A 167 -21.96 10.43 -14.09
N GLU A 168 -22.90 10.98 -13.32
CA GLU A 168 -22.69 12.18 -12.48
C GLU A 168 -21.72 11.89 -11.31
N GLU A 169 -21.84 10.72 -10.67
CA GLU A 169 -20.90 10.23 -9.66
C GLU A 169 -19.48 10.06 -10.22
N ILE A 170 -19.34 9.45 -11.40
CA ILE A 170 -18.04 9.30 -12.09
C ILE A 170 -17.46 10.67 -12.43
N LYS A 171 -18.25 11.61 -12.95
CA LYS A 171 -17.79 12.98 -13.26
C LYS A 171 -17.35 13.71 -11.99
N GLY A 172 -18.11 13.55 -10.89
CA GLY A 172 -17.76 14.04 -9.56
C GLY A 172 -16.43 13.50 -9.06
N ALA A 173 -16.31 12.18 -8.94
CA ALA A 173 -15.10 11.49 -8.49
C ALA A 173 -13.87 11.82 -9.36
N THR A 174 -14.04 11.88 -10.69
CA THR A 174 -12.96 12.28 -11.62
C THR A 174 -12.52 13.71 -11.38
N SER A 175 -13.46 14.64 -11.14
CA SER A 175 -13.13 16.03 -10.82
C SER A 175 -12.36 16.15 -9.48
N SER A 176 -12.78 15.42 -8.45
CA SER A 176 -12.09 15.37 -7.16
C SER A 176 -10.69 14.74 -7.25
N LEU A 177 -10.53 13.66 -8.03
CA LEU A 177 -9.22 13.08 -8.31
C LEU A 177 -8.30 14.08 -9.02
N SER A 178 -8.81 14.81 -10.02
CA SER A 178 -8.01 15.81 -10.73
C SER A 178 -7.59 17.00 -9.84
N SER A 179 -8.44 17.41 -8.89
CA SER A 179 -8.10 18.48 -7.95
C SER A 179 -7.07 18.03 -6.90
N LEU A 180 -7.18 16.79 -6.40
CA LEU A 180 -6.21 16.18 -5.49
C LEU A 180 -4.86 15.94 -6.16
N GLN A 181 -4.86 15.49 -7.43
CA GLN A 181 -3.64 15.38 -8.24
C GLN A 181 -2.94 16.73 -8.38
N LYS A 182 -3.68 17.77 -8.76
CA LYS A 182 -3.14 19.13 -8.88
C LYS A 182 -2.59 19.66 -7.55
N GLN A 183 -3.31 19.47 -6.43
CA GLN A 183 -2.81 19.84 -5.10
C GLN A 183 -1.54 19.07 -4.71
N LEU A 184 -1.42 17.80 -5.10
CA LEU A 184 -0.24 16.98 -4.84
C LEU A 184 0.96 17.40 -5.69
N GLU A 185 0.73 17.85 -6.94
CA GLU A 185 1.76 18.46 -7.80
C GLU A 185 2.20 19.83 -7.28
N GLU A 186 1.26 20.69 -6.85
CA GLU A 186 1.56 21.98 -6.22
C GLU A 186 2.38 21.81 -4.93
N ASN A 187 1.96 20.92 -4.03
CA ASN A 187 2.72 20.60 -2.81
C ASN A 187 4.13 20.04 -3.13
N ARG A 188 4.28 19.19 -4.17
CA ARG A 188 5.60 18.70 -4.59
C ARG A 188 6.52 19.82 -5.08
N SER A 189 6.00 20.70 -5.95
CA SER A 189 6.70 21.91 -6.40
C SER A 189 7.18 22.76 -5.22
N ASP A 190 6.30 22.98 -4.22
CA ASP A 190 6.64 23.78 -3.05
C ASP A 190 7.70 23.11 -2.16
N TYR A 191 7.67 21.78 -2.00
CA TYR A 191 8.73 21.04 -1.31
C TYR A 191 10.06 21.04 -2.09
N GLU A 192 10.04 20.88 -3.40
CA GLU A 192 11.24 20.94 -4.25
C GLU A 192 11.90 22.32 -4.21
N GLN A 193 11.11 23.40 -4.24
CA GLN A 193 11.59 24.76 -4.02
C GLN A 193 12.17 24.93 -2.61
N ARG A 194 11.48 24.45 -1.57
CA ARG A 194 11.94 24.55 -0.17
C ARG A 194 13.25 23.79 0.08
N LEU A 195 13.44 22.65 -0.58
CA LEU A 195 14.70 21.89 -0.53
C LEU A 195 15.82 22.66 -1.23
N ALA A 196 15.59 23.19 -2.43
CA ALA A 196 16.58 24.02 -3.13
C ALA A 196 16.98 25.27 -2.33
N GLU A 197 16.02 25.96 -1.70
CA GLU A 197 16.29 27.09 -0.80
C GLU A 197 17.18 26.71 0.40
N LEU A 198 16.99 25.51 0.97
CA LEU A 198 17.77 25.01 2.09
C LEU A 198 19.17 24.55 1.66
N GLU A 199 19.30 23.90 0.50
CA GLU A 199 20.60 23.54 -0.08
C GLU A 199 21.44 24.80 -0.36
N ASP A 200 20.82 25.85 -0.91
CA ASP A 200 21.50 27.11 -1.20
C ASP A 200 21.90 27.86 0.08
N GLN A 201 21.08 27.79 1.15
CA GLN A 201 21.43 28.31 2.49
C GLN A 201 22.61 27.53 3.11
N ILE A 202 22.60 26.20 3.03
CA ILE A 202 23.69 25.35 3.51
C ILE A 202 24.98 25.68 2.76
N TYR A 203 24.92 25.79 1.42
CA TYR A 203 26.08 26.15 0.59
C TYR A 203 26.67 27.52 0.97
N ARG A 204 25.83 28.56 1.13
CA ARG A 204 26.26 29.89 1.57
C ARG A 204 26.90 29.84 2.96
N SER A 205 26.30 29.15 3.92
CA SER A 205 26.85 29.00 5.28
C SER A 205 28.19 28.23 5.31
N ALA A 206 28.37 27.28 4.39
CA ALA A 206 29.63 26.55 4.24
C ALA A 206 30.75 27.44 3.69
N LEU A 207 30.43 28.31 2.73
CA LEU A 207 31.36 29.30 2.18
C LEU A 207 31.75 30.37 3.22
N GLU A 208 30.77 30.92 3.96
CA GLU A 208 31.01 31.86 5.06
C GLU A 208 31.89 31.27 6.16
N ARG A 209 31.66 30.00 6.52
CA ARG A 209 32.49 29.25 7.47
C ARG A 209 33.93 29.12 6.97
N GLU A 210 34.16 28.89 5.69
CA GLU A 210 35.51 28.74 5.11
C GLU A 210 36.24 30.08 5.04
N GLU A 211 35.56 31.15 4.63
CA GLU A 211 36.09 32.52 4.73
C GLU A 211 36.47 32.88 6.18
N LEU A 212 35.61 32.57 7.16
CA LEU A 212 35.90 32.85 8.57
C LEU A 212 37.07 32.00 9.09
N GLN A 213 37.18 30.75 8.65
CA GLN A 213 38.31 29.88 9.00
C GLN A 213 39.64 30.39 8.42
N GLU A 214 39.65 30.95 7.21
CA GLU A 214 40.82 31.61 6.63
C GLU A 214 41.16 32.94 7.33
N LYS A 215 40.16 33.74 7.71
CA LYS A 215 40.34 34.97 8.52
C LYS A 215 40.89 34.67 9.92
N VAL A 216 40.46 33.58 10.56
CA VAL A 216 41.02 33.11 11.85
C VAL A 216 42.45 32.61 11.69
N ARG A 217 42.77 31.90 10.60
CA ARG A 217 44.14 31.43 10.33
C ARG A 217 45.10 32.60 10.09
N THR A 218 44.75 33.51 9.21
CA THR A 218 45.60 34.68 8.88
C THR A 218 45.84 35.57 10.08
N THR A 219 44.82 35.88 10.89
CA THR A 219 45.00 36.64 12.14
C THR A 219 45.80 35.87 13.21
N ALA A 220 45.77 34.53 13.22
CA ALA A 220 46.64 33.73 14.08
C ALA A 220 48.12 33.78 13.63
N ASP A 221 48.38 33.70 12.33
CA ASP A 221 49.72 33.85 11.73
C ASP A 221 50.28 35.27 12.00
N GLU A 222 49.46 36.32 11.86
CA GLU A 222 49.79 37.71 12.22
C GLU A 222 50.11 37.86 13.72
N LEU A 223 49.28 37.27 14.60
CA LEU A 223 49.51 37.28 16.04
C LEU A 223 50.81 36.55 16.42
N GLN A 224 51.12 35.43 15.75
CA GLN A 224 52.38 34.71 15.94
C GLN A 224 53.59 35.54 15.48
N SER A 225 53.49 36.22 14.34
CA SER A 225 54.54 37.15 13.87
C SER A 225 54.77 38.28 14.88
N SER A 226 53.69 38.88 15.40
CA SER A 226 53.72 39.95 16.39
C SER A 226 54.32 39.48 17.72
N ARG A 227 53.99 38.28 18.18
CA ARG A 227 54.61 37.64 19.36
C ARG A 227 56.11 37.42 19.15
N SER A 228 56.53 36.99 17.96
CA SER A 228 57.95 36.81 17.64
C SER A 228 58.73 38.13 17.66
N LEU A 229 58.15 39.21 17.13
CA LEU A 229 58.73 40.56 17.17
C LEU A 229 58.83 41.08 18.60
N VAL A 230 57.79 40.91 19.43
CA VAL A 230 57.85 41.28 20.86
C VAL A 230 58.91 40.47 21.60
N SER A 231 59.12 39.20 21.26
CA SER A 231 60.20 38.38 21.84
C SER A 231 61.58 38.88 21.43
N GLN A 232 61.78 39.28 20.17
CA GLN A 232 63.03 39.87 19.68
C GLN A 232 63.31 41.22 20.35
N LEU A 233 62.29 42.08 20.47
CA LEU A 233 62.40 43.37 21.16
C LEU A 233 62.74 43.22 22.64
N LYS A 234 62.19 42.21 23.34
CA LYS A 234 62.59 41.89 24.72
C LYS A 234 64.06 41.51 24.81
N VAL A 235 64.52 40.56 23.98
CA VAL A 235 65.93 40.15 23.94
C VAL A 235 66.86 41.34 23.61
N HIS A 236 66.46 42.24 22.71
CA HIS A 236 67.23 43.46 22.43
C HIS A 236 67.21 44.47 23.58
N LEU A 237 66.11 44.62 24.32
CA LEU A 237 66.06 45.48 25.51
C LEU A 237 66.94 44.90 26.63
N GLU A 238 66.87 43.59 26.88
CA GLU A 238 67.74 42.87 27.82
C GLU A 238 69.23 43.01 27.44
N GLN A 239 69.56 42.88 26.14
CA GLN A 239 70.92 43.16 25.62
C GLN A 239 71.34 44.60 25.91
N MET A 240 70.53 45.60 25.53
CA MET A 240 70.83 47.02 25.77
C MET A 240 70.97 47.35 27.27
N GLU A 241 70.23 46.67 28.15
CA GLU A 241 70.39 46.80 29.60
C GLU A 241 71.69 46.15 30.10
N THR A 242 72.09 44.98 29.59
CA THR A 242 73.39 44.39 29.94
C THR A 242 74.58 45.20 29.42
N GLU A 243 74.52 45.72 28.19
CA GLU A 243 75.54 46.63 27.64
C GLU A 243 75.62 47.92 28.45
N ARG A 244 74.47 48.49 28.83
CA ARG A 244 74.43 49.65 29.72
C ARG A 244 75.05 49.34 31.08
N GLN A 245 74.71 48.21 31.70
CA GLN A 245 75.28 47.82 33.00
C GLN A 245 76.80 47.63 32.92
N ALA A 246 77.31 46.98 31.87
CA ALA A 246 78.74 46.84 31.62
C ALA A 246 79.43 48.21 31.41
N ALA A 247 78.79 49.15 30.69
CA ALA A 247 79.29 50.50 30.52
C ALA A 247 79.25 51.33 31.82
N GLU A 248 78.23 51.15 32.67
CA GLU A 248 78.12 51.77 34.00
C GLU A 248 79.23 51.23 34.93
N GLN A 249 79.45 49.91 34.94
CA GLN A 249 80.54 49.24 35.68
C GLN A 249 81.92 49.73 35.21
N TRP A 250 82.18 49.77 33.90
CA TRP A 250 83.46 50.25 33.36
C TRP A 250 83.73 51.72 33.71
N LYS A 251 82.70 52.58 33.75
CA LYS A 251 82.84 53.96 34.25
C LYS A 251 83.22 53.98 35.73
N GLN A 252 82.62 53.13 36.57
CA GLN A 252 82.95 53.01 38.00
C GLN A 252 84.40 52.53 38.18
N GLU A 253 84.79 51.40 37.56
CA GLU A 253 86.16 50.88 37.63
C GLU A 253 87.18 51.92 37.16
N ARG A 254 86.90 52.64 36.06
CA ARG A 254 87.76 53.72 35.56
C ARG A 254 87.85 54.89 36.55
N GLY A 255 86.74 55.23 37.22
CA GLY A 255 86.70 56.20 38.31
C GLY A 255 87.62 55.78 39.47
N ASP A 256 87.48 54.53 39.93
CA ASP A 256 88.30 53.96 41.01
C ASP A 256 89.78 53.89 40.62
N LYS A 257 90.12 53.51 39.37
CA LYS A 257 91.52 53.54 38.90
C LYS A 257 92.05 54.97 38.85
N LEU A 258 91.28 55.94 38.36
CA LEU A 258 91.69 57.35 38.32
C LEU A 258 91.87 57.94 39.73
N GLN A 259 91.00 57.62 40.68
CA GLN A 259 91.18 58.02 42.07
C GLN A 259 92.41 57.34 42.68
N ARG A 260 92.61 56.05 42.41
CA ARG A 260 93.79 55.32 42.90
C ARG A 260 95.11 55.85 42.31
N ILE A 261 95.10 56.32 41.07
CA ILE A 261 96.23 57.01 40.44
C ILE A 261 96.52 58.31 41.19
N LYS A 262 95.52 59.16 41.45
CA LYS A 262 95.70 60.39 42.26
C LYS A 262 96.22 60.10 43.66
N ASP A 263 95.67 59.09 44.34
CA ASP A 263 96.14 58.68 45.67
C ASP A 263 97.62 58.27 45.65
N LEU A 264 98.08 57.65 44.55
CA LEU A 264 99.47 57.23 44.34
C LEU A 264 100.37 58.41 43.92
N GLU A 265 99.90 59.32 43.08
CA GLU A 265 100.60 60.57 42.72
C GLU A 265 100.87 61.40 43.98
N LEU A 266 99.85 61.60 44.83
CA LEU A 266 99.95 62.31 46.11
C LEU A 266 100.84 61.57 47.12
N GLN A 267 100.90 60.24 47.07
CA GLN A 267 101.90 59.46 47.83
C GLN A 267 103.32 59.64 47.28
N VAL A 268 103.51 59.72 45.96
CA VAL A 268 104.82 59.97 45.33
C VAL A 268 105.32 61.38 45.65
N GLU A 269 104.48 62.41 45.59
CA GLU A 269 104.83 63.77 45.99
C GLU A 269 105.24 63.84 47.48
N ASN A 270 104.47 63.20 48.37
CA ASN A 270 104.84 63.10 49.78
C ASN A 270 106.16 62.34 49.97
N LEU A 271 106.36 61.22 49.28
CA LEU A 271 107.60 60.45 49.36
C LEU A 271 108.79 61.27 48.87
N GLN A 272 108.70 61.97 47.73
CA GLN A 272 109.73 62.88 47.22
C GLN A 272 110.02 64.03 48.20
N SER A 273 108.99 64.60 48.84
CA SER A 273 109.16 65.61 49.89
C SER A 273 109.90 65.05 51.12
N THR A 274 109.55 63.83 51.57
CA THR A 274 110.30 63.16 52.64
C THR A 274 111.70 62.75 52.22
N GLU A 275 111.93 62.39 50.96
CA GLU A 275 113.25 62.08 50.41
C GLU A 275 114.13 63.33 50.37
N GLN A 276 113.61 64.47 49.91
CA GLN A 276 114.30 65.76 49.95
C GLN A 276 114.65 66.15 51.39
N LEU A 277 113.72 66.01 52.34
CA LEU A 277 113.97 66.28 53.76
C LEU A 277 114.99 65.31 54.36
N LEU A 278 114.97 64.04 53.97
CA LEU A 278 115.94 63.02 54.38
C LEU A 278 117.30 63.24 53.74
N ASN A 279 117.38 63.73 52.49
CA ASN A 279 118.62 64.09 51.81
C ASN A 279 119.24 65.35 52.43
N VAL A 280 118.44 66.36 52.80
CA VAL A 280 118.91 67.51 53.60
C VAL A 280 119.40 67.06 54.98
N ARG A 281 118.67 66.15 55.65
CA ARG A 281 119.13 65.55 56.91
C ARG A 281 120.41 64.74 56.73
N LEU A 282 120.52 63.91 55.70
CA LEU A 282 121.69 63.09 55.41
C LEU A 282 122.89 63.94 55.02
N ALA A 283 122.72 65.03 54.28
CA ALA A 283 123.76 66.02 54.05
C ALA A 283 124.22 66.62 55.38
N SER A 284 123.30 67.15 56.20
CA SER A 284 123.66 67.71 57.52
C SER A 284 124.28 66.68 58.47
N PHE A 285 123.86 65.41 58.41
CA PHE A 285 124.46 64.31 59.17
C PHE A 285 125.80 63.88 58.58
N THR A 286 126.06 64.04 57.28
CA THR A 286 127.35 63.77 56.63
C THR A 286 128.33 64.90 56.92
N ASP A 287 127.88 66.15 56.99
CA ASP A 287 128.66 67.29 57.47
C ASP A 287 129.00 67.12 58.96
N ILE A 288 128.01 66.80 59.80
CA ILE A 288 128.21 66.50 61.23
C ILE A 288 129.10 65.27 61.40
N LEU A 289 128.95 64.22 60.60
CA LEU A 289 129.82 63.04 60.64
C LEU A 289 131.21 63.35 60.10
N SER A 290 131.39 64.23 59.12
CA SER A 290 132.72 64.64 58.65
C SER A 290 133.44 65.50 59.70
N ILE A 291 132.72 66.38 60.39
CA ILE A 291 133.23 67.11 61.57
C ILE A 291 133.56 66.13 62.70
N GLN A 292 132.64 65.22 63.03
CA GLN A 292 132.84 64.22 64.08
C GLN A 292 133.92 63.21 63.72
N GLU A 293 134.11 62.83 62.46
CA GLU A 293 135.20 61.98 61.98
C GLU A 293 136.51 62.74 62.03
N ALA A 294 136.54 64.02 61.65
CA ALA A 294 137.69 64.88 61.88
C ALA A 294 138.03 65.04 63.38
N ASP A 295 137.08 64.81 64.31
CA ASP A 295 137.28 64.77 65.77
C ASP A 295 137.44 63.34 66.35
N ILE A 296 137.05 62.29 65.61
CA ILE A 296 137.12 60.87 66.00
C ILE A 296 138.41 60.22 65.45
N THR A 297 138.97 60.72 64.35
CA THR A 297 140.39 60.55 64.04
C THR A 297 141.29 61.21 65.08
N LYS A 298 140.75 62.15 65.89
CA LYS A 298 141.38 62.61 67.15
C LYS A 298 140.96 61.77 68.36
N SER A 299 139.86 61.00 68.31
CA SER A 299 139.30 60.26 69.46
C SER A 299 138.23 59.18 69.16
N LYS A 300 138.61 57.90 68.91
CA LYS A 300 137.90 56.70 69.46
C LYS A 300 138.46 55.32 69.05
N SER A 301 138.13 54.37 69.94
CA SER A 301 137.95 52.92 69.74
C SER A 301 137.09 52.42 70.93
N ASP A 302 136.28 51.35 70.91
CA ASP A 302 135.48 50.67 69.87
C ASP A 302 134.43 49.80 70.64
N GLY A 303 133.36 49.29 70.00
CA GLY A 303 132.37 48.42 70.68
C GLY A 303 131.11 48.07 69.87
N SER A 304 130.94 46.79 69.49
CA SER A 304 130.09 46.39 68.36
C SER A 304 128.78 45.63 68.66
N ASP A 305 128.63 44.93 69.79
CA ASP A 305 127.74 43.75 69.83
C ASP A 305 126.27 43.96 70.27
N LEU A 306 125.92 44.99 71.04
CA LEU A 306 124.55 45.13 71.58
C LEU A 306 123.50 45.30 70.46
N ASN A 307 123.82 46.11 69.44
CA ASN A 307 122.90 46.45 68.34
C ASN A 307 122.47 45.23 67.50
N LYS A 308 123.36 44.24 67.36
CA LYS A 308 123.10 43.02 66.56
C LYS A 308 121.94 42.21 67.15
N ARG A 309 121.87 42.09 68.48
CA ARG A 309 120.77 41.40 69.17
C ARG A 309 119.43 42.15 69.01
N MET A 310 119.42 43.47 69.17
CA MET A 310 118.19 44.27 69.08
C MET A 310 117.55 44.15 67.69
N ASN A 311 118.36 44.23 66.62
CA ASN A 311 117.87 44.04 65.25
C ASN A 311 117.30 42.65 65.02
N SER A 312 117.90 41.58 65.56
CA SER A 312 117.39 40.21 65.42
C SER A 312 116.00 40.02 66.04
N LEU A 313 115.73 40.65 67.19
CA LEU A 313 114.42 40.60 67.85
C LEU A 313 113.34 41.33 67.03
N LEU A 314 113.70 42.49 66.48
CA LEU A 314 112.81 43.36 65.72
C LEU A 314 112.41 42.72 64.37
N THR A 315 113.34 42.03 63.69
CA THR A 315 113.03 41.22 62.51
C THR A 315 112.04 40.10 62.84
N ARG A 316 112.29 39.35 63.91
CA ARG A 316 111.44 38.23 64.35
C ARG A 316 110.04 38.67 64.79
N TRP A 317 109.89 39.89 65.29
CA TRP A 317 108.58 40.51 65.54
C TRP A 317 107.83 40.83 64.23
N ARG A 318 108.51 41.45 63.25
CA ARG A 318 107.92 41.74 61.93
C ARG A 318 107.42 40.47 61.23
N GLU A 319 108.23 39.41 61.22
CA GLU A 319 107.86 38.08 60.70
C GLU A 319 106.57 37.57 61.33
N LYS A 320 106.43 37.67 62.66
CA LYS A 320 105.23 37.21 63.37
C LYS A 320 103.99 38.07 63.07
N VAL A 321 104.15 39.38 62.88
CA VAL A 321 103.05 40.27 62.47
C VAL A 321 102.59 39.95 61.05
N TYR A 322 103.51 39.79 60.09
CA TYR A 322 103.15 39.38 58.72
C TYR A 322 102.44 38.03 58.68
N ALA A 323 102.93 37.03 59.44
CA ALA A 323 102.27 35.73 59.53
C ALA A 323 100.83 35.82 60.05
N LEU A 324 100.56 36.69 61.05
CA LEU A 324 99.22 36.90 61.58
C LEU A 324 98.29 37.65 60.61
N MET A 325 98.81 38.63 59.85
CA MET A 325 98.01 39.31 58.81
C MET A 325 97.63 38.37 57.67
N VAL A 326 98.56 37.55 57.19
CA VAL A 326 98.30 36.53 56.16
C VAL A 326 97.30 35.48 56.67
N GLN A 327 97.42 35.05 57.92
CA GLN A 327 96.45 34.15 58.54
C GLN A 327 95.04 34.76 58.56
N LEU A 328 94.89 36.01 59.03
CA LEU A 328 93.60 36.70 59.07
C LEU A 328 92.97 36.86 57.67
N TRP A 329 93.76 37.30 56.69
CA TRP A 329 93.30 37.41 55.30
C TRP A 329 92.89 36.06 54.69
N SER A 330 93.63 34.99 54.98
CA SER A 330 93.26 33.65 54.51
C SER A 330 91.93 33.17 55.11
N GLN A 331 91.67 33.48 56.39
CA GLN A 331 90.40 33.19 57.06
C GLN A 331 89.25 34.01 56.46
N GLU A 332 89.45 35.30 56.18
CA GLU A 332 88.42 36.15 55.57
C GLU A 332 88.05 35.70 54.15
N ILE A 333 89.03 35.26 53.34
CA ILE A 333 88.80 34.68 52.01
C ILE A 333 88.00 33.38 52.10
N VAL A 334 88.33 32.50 53.06
CA VAL A 334 87.58 31.26 53.30
C VAL A 334 86.14 31.58 53.74
N HIS A 335 85.94 32.46 54.71
CA HIS A 335 84.60 32.86 55.16
C HIS A 335 83.76 33.48 54.03
N LYS A 336 84.34 34.30 53.16
CA LYS A 336 83.65 34.85 51.97
C LYS A 336 83.23 33.74 50.99
N LYS A 337 84.09 32.75 50.77
CA LYS A 337 83.76 31.56 49.95
C LYS A 337 82.65 30.73 50.60
N ASP A 338 82.71 30.50 51.90
CA ASP A 338 81.68 29.73 52.62
C ASP A 338 80.32 30.43 52.56
N ILE A 339 80.28 31.75 52.77
CA ILE A 339 79.04 32.55 52.61
C ILE A 339 78.47 32.45 51.19
N ALA A 340 79.32 32.45 50.15
CA ALA A 340 78.88 32.23 48.77
C ALA A 340 78.31 30.82 48.55
N ASN A 341 78.99 29.78 49.08
CA ASN A 341 78.52 28.40 49.02
C ASN A 341 77.16 28.23 49.73
N TYR A 342 76.97 28.86 50.91
CA TYR A 342 75.69 28.82 51.63
C TYR A 342 74.59 29.57 50.89
N LYS A 343 74.87 30.71 50.25
CA LYS A 343 73.89 31.41 49.41
C LYS A 343 73.45 30.58 48.21
N GLN A 344 74.38 29.94 47.50
CA GLN A 344 74.04 29.04 46.39
C GLN A 344 73.15 27.89 46.91
N LYS A 345 73.55 27.25 48.01
CA LYS A 345 72.78 26.14 48.60
C LYS A 345 71.40 26.55 49.11
N ILE A 346 71.19 27.82 49.48
CA ILE A 346 69.85 28.35 49.81
C ILE A 346 69.02 28.45 48.53
N ALA A 347 69.54 29.07 47.46
CA ALA A 347 68.84 29.16 46.18
C ALA A 347 68.51 27.76 45.59
N ASP A 348 69.47 26.83 45.63
CA ASP A 348 69.27 25.43 45.19
C ASP A 348 68.12 24.74 45.95
N LEU A 349 67.92 25.09 47.23
CA LEU A 349 66.85 24.55 48.07
C LEU A 349 65.51 25.29 47.88
N GLU A 350 65.55 26.60 47.59
CA GLU A 350 64.37 27.38 47.24
C GLU A 350 63.77 26.91 45.90
N ASP A 351 64.61 26.63 44.89
CA ASP A 351 64.16 26.05 43.61
C ASP A 351 63.61 24.61 43.78
N GLN A 352 64.20 23.80 44.64
CA GLN A 352 63.67 22.48 45.01
C GLN A 352 62.32 22.58 45.75
N LEU A 353 62.16 23.57 46.64
CA LEU A 353 60.90 23.82 47.34
C LEU A 353 59.82 24.31 46.38
N ASN A 354 60.14 25.25 45.49
CA ASN A 354 59.23 25.79 44.49
C ASN A 354 58.74 24.71 43.51
N SER A 355 59.66 23.90 42.98
CA SER A 355 59.32 22.78 42.08
C SER A 355 58.52 21.68 42.79
N SER A 356 58.84 21.34 44.05
CA SER A 356 58.04 20.41 44.85
C SER A 356 56.65 20.96 45.19
N THR A 357 56.52 22.28 45.40
CA THR A 357 55.23 22.94 45.67
C THR A 357 54.35 22.90 44.43
N SER A 358 54.88 23.31 43.26
CA SER A 358 54.16 23.22 41.98
C SER A 358 53.75 21.78 41.63
N HIS A 359 54.60 20.78 41.92
CA HIS A 359 54.22 19.37 41.75
C HIS A 359 53.07 18.96 42.70
N SER A 360 53.06 19.45 43.94
CA SER A 360 51.97 19.23 44.89
C SER A 360 50.66 19.91 44.48
N GLU A 361 50.73 21.09 43.84
CA GLU A 361 49.56 21.79 43.28
C GLU A 361 48.97 21.00 42.11
N VAL A 362 49.80 20.53 41.18
CA VAL A 362 49.36 19.69 40.05
C VAL A 362 48.75 18.37 40.54
N LEU A 363 49.33 17.72 41.56
CA LEU A 363 48.74 16.54 42.21
C LEU A 363 47.39 16.87 42.87
N SER A 364 47.27 18.03 43.54
CA SER A 364 46.03 18.49 44.16
C SER A 364 44.91 18.71 43.13
N HIS A 365 45.22 19.35 42.00
CA HIS A 365 44.28 19.53 40.89
C HIS A 365 43.84 18.19 40.29
N MET A 366 44.77 17.27 40.00
CA MET A 366 44.40 15.95 39.48
C MET A 366 43.56 15.13 40.49
N LEU A 367 43.77 15.29 41.80
CA LEU A 367 42.92 14.68 42.83
C LEU A 367 41.53 15.31 42.87
N ALA A 368 41.41 16.63 42.68
CA ALA A 368 40.13 17.32 42.56
C ALA A 368 39.35 16.85 41.32
N ASP A 369 40.00 16.75 40.16
CA ASP A 369 39.41 16.28 38.91
C ASP A 369 38.90 14.83 39.05
N ARG A 370 39.71 13.92 39.59
CA ARG A 370 39.28 12.54 39.88
C ARG A 370 38.16 12.46 40.93
N THR A 371 38.09 13.42 41.86
CA THR A 371 36.98 13.51 42.81
C THR A 371 35.69 13.97 42.12
N ALA A 372 35.78 14.90 41.15
CA ALA A 372 34.65 15.35 40.34
C ALA A 372 34.13 14.23 39.40
N GLU A 373 35.02 13.50 38.72
CA GLU A 373 34.66 12.31 37.94
C GLU A 373 33.90 11.26 38.79
N LEU A 374 34.44 10.94 39.98
CA LEU A 374 33.80 10.00 40.91
C LEU A 374 32.44 10.51 41.42
N GLN A 375 32.25 11.82 41.52
CA GLN A 375 30.96 12.41 41.86
C GLN A 375 29.96 12.34 40.70
N MET A 376 30.41 12.56 39.46
CA MET A 376 29.58 12.40 38.25
C MET A 376 29.13 10.95 38.04
N GLU A 377 30.02 9.98 38.22
CA GLU A 377 29.64 8.56 38.11
C GLU A 377 28.74 8.13 39.29
N ARG A 378 28.88 8.71 40.49
CA ARG A 378 27.90 8.50 41.58
C ARG A 378 26.51 9.03 41.23
N THR A 379 26.38 10.24 40.66
CA THR A 379 25.07 10.76 40.25
C THR A 379 24.49 9.98 39.07
N ARG A 380 25.33 9.49 38.16
CA ARG A 380 24.93 8.57 37.08
C ARG A 380 24.38 7.24 37.59
N VAL A 381 25.05 6.62 38.57
CA VAL A 381 24.56 5.38 39.20
C VAL A 381 23.24 5.64 39.94
N GLN A 382 23.09 6.80 40.59
CA GLN A 382 21.84 7.16 41.27
C GLN A 382 20.66 7.39 40.29
N THR A 383 20.90 8.05 39.15
CA THR A 383 19.86 8.24 38.12
C THR A 383 19.46 6.91 37.47
N LEU A 384 20.42 6.09 37.07
CA LEU A 384 20.17 4.73 36.55
C LEU A 384 19.44 3.85 37.58
N GLN A 385 19.75 3.96 38.88
CA GLN A 385 19.05 3.24 39.93
C GLN A 385 17.58 3.71 40.06
N GLY A 386 17.33 5.02 39.92
CA GLY A 386 15.98 5.60 39.89
C GLY A 386 15.17 5.13 38.67
N GLU A 387 15.78 5.13 37.49
CA GLU A 387 15.21 4.58 36.25
C GLU A 387 14.84 3.10 36.41
N VAL A 388 15.74 2.29 36.98
CA VAL A 388 15.48 0.86 37.27
C VAL A 388 14.32 0.68 38.25
N THR A 389 14.22 1.49 39.31
CA THR A 389 13.05 1.41 40.22
C THR A 389 11.75 1.80 39.53
N SER A 390 11.75 2.85 38.70
CA SER A 390 10.54 3.26 37.96
C SER A 390 10.12 2.23 36.90
N ALA A 391 11.09 1.60 36.22
CA ALA A 391 10.84 0.47 35.33
C ALA A 391 10.28 -0.76 36.07
N GLN A 392 10.76 -1.02 37.29
CA GLN A 392 10.23 -2.10 38.13
C GLN A 392 8.80 -1.82 38.61
N ASP A 393 8.50 -0.60 39.06
CA ASP A 393 7.17 -0.19 39.51
C ASP A 393 6.14 -0.23 38.37
N THR A 394 6.53 0.21 37.16
CA THR A 394 5.68 0.10 35.97
C THR A 394 5.47 -1.34 35.53
N ALA A 395 6.48 -2.21 35.63
CA ALA A 395 6.34 -3.64 35.36
C ALA A 395 5.38 -4.33 36.36
N VAL A 396 5.47 -4.03 37.66
CA VAL A 396 4.50 -4.51 38.67
C VAL A 396 3.09 -4.01 38.36
N SER A 397 2.93 -2.72 38.06
CA SER A 397 1.63 -2.14 37.70
C SER A 397 1.05 -2.70 36.39
N LEU A 398 1.85 -3.25 35.50
CA LEU A 398 1.38 -3.98 34.31
C LEU A 398 1.02 -5.43 34.63
N GLN A 399 1.75 -6.09 35.53
CA GLN A 399 1.43 -7.43 36.02
C GLN A 399 0.10 -7.44 36.79
N ASP A 400 -0.12 -6.50 37.72
CA ASP A 400 -1.39 -6.36 38.45
C ASP A 400 -2.59 -6.18 37.50
N LYS A 401 -2.40 -5.40 36.42
CA LYS A 401 -3.43 -5.22 35.37
C LYS A 401 -3.66 -6.50 34.57
N LEU A 402 -2.59 -7.24 34.25
CA LEU A 402 -2.69 -8.52 33.54
C LEU A 402 -3.47 -9.54 34.38
N ASP A 403 -3.12 -9.69 35.66
CA ASP A 403 -3.79 -10.65 36.55
C ASP A 403 -5.26 -10.28 36.80
N ALA A 404 -5.58 -8.98 36.89
CA ALA A 404 -6.97 -8.51 36.92
C ALA A 404 -7.76 -8.85 35.64
N GLN A 405 -7.14 -8.72 34.45
CA GLN A 405 -7.75 -9.11 33.17
C GLN A 405 -7.90 -10.63 33.04
N VAL A 406 -6.94 -11.42 33.51
CA VAL A 406 -7.03 -12.89 33.58
C VAL A 406 -8.18 -13.31 34.49
N ALA A 407 -8.34 -12.68 35.66
CA ALA A 407 -9.45 -12.93 36.57
C ALA A 407 -10.82 -12.57 35.94
N ALA A 408 -10.93 -11.42 35.26
CA ALA A 408 -12.15 -11.01 34.55
C ALA A 408 -12.52 -11.99 33.42
N ASN A 409 -11.54 -12.42 32.62
CA ASN A 409 -11.75 -13.44 31.57
C ASN A 409 -12.17 -14.79 32.16
N GLY A 410 -11.64 -15.19 33.32
CA GLY A 410 -12.09 -16.37 34.06
C GLY A 410 -13.57 -16.28 34.46
N GLN A 411 -14.00 -15.13 34.99
CA GLN A 411 -15.40 -14.88 35.33
C GLN A 411 -16.33 -14.93 34.10
N LEU A 412 -15.92 -14.35 32.97
CA LEU A 412 -16.66 -14.42 31.70
C LEU A 412 -16.78 -15.86 31.18
N CYS A 413 -15.70 -16.66 31.27
CA CYS A 413 -15.73 -18.08 30.92
C CYS A 413 -16.72 -18.87 31.79
N ASP A 414 -16.77 -18.62 33.10
CA ASP A 414 -17.68 -19.30 34.00
C ASP A 414 -19.15 -18.85 33.84
N LEU A 415 -19.39 -17.58 33.52
CA LEU A 415 -20.72 -17.11 33.11
C LEU A 415 -21.18 -17.77 31.81
N THR A 416 -20.26 -17.96 30.85
CA THR A 416 -20.54 -18.65 29.58
C THR A 416 -20.87 -20.13 29.80
N LYS A 417 -20.14 -20.84 30.68
CA LYS A 417 -20.46 -22.22 31.07
C LYS A 417 -21.84 -22.31 31.72
N ARG A 418 -22.12 -21.49 32.75
CA ARG A 418 -23.39 -21.51 33.48
C ARG A 418 -24.60 -21.16 32.61
N THR A 419 -24.44 -20.26 31.64
CA THR A 419 -25.51 -19.94 30.68
C THR A 419 -25.73 -21.09 29.70
N PHE A 420 -24.67 -21.72 29.19
CA PHE A 420 -24.78 -22.93 28.36
C PHE A 420 -25.46 -24.09 29.10
N GLU A 421 -25.06 -24.37 30.35
CA GLU A 421 -25.70 -25.36 31.24
C GLU A 421 -27.18 -25.05 31.47
N ALA A 422 -27.54 -23.77 31.67
CA ALA A 422 -28.92 -23.33 31.82
C ALA A 422 -29.75 -23.49 30.53
N PHE A 423 -29.14 -23.27 29.37
CA PHE A 423 -29.79 -23.52 28.06
C PHE A 423 -30.00 -25.01 27.79
N ALA A 424 -29.01 -25.87 28.06
CA ALA A 424 -29.18 -27.32 27.95
C ALA A 424 -30.31 -27.82 28.89
N ALA A 425 -30.32 -27.35 30.14
CA ALA A 425 -31.39 -27.65 31.09
C ALA A 425 -32.74 -26.99 30.75
N LEU A 426 -32.82 -26.09 29.76
CA LEU A 426 -34.06 -25.58 29.18
C LEU A 426 -34.50 -26.47 28.01
N GLU A 427 -33.56 -26.87 27.15
CA GLU A 427 -33.77 -27.78 26.02
C GLU A 427 -34.35 -29.13 26.47
N ASP A 428 -33.78 -29.75 27.51
CA ASP A 428 -34.31 -30.95 28.17
C ASP A 428 -35.79 -30.79 28.56
N LYS A 429 -36.15 -29.63 29.14
CA LYS A 429 -37.52 -29.32 29.58
C LYS A 429 -38.46 -29.13 28.40
N LEU A 430 -38.00 -28.52 27.31
CA LEU A 430 -38.75 -28.34 26.07
C LEU A 430 -38.95 -29.68 25.35
N GLN A 431 -37.93 -30.54 25.28
CA GLN A 431 -38.02 -31.89 24.70
C GLN A 431 -38.96 -32.79 25.52
N ALA A 432 -38.89 -32.73 26.86
CA ALA A 432 -39.86 -33.39 27.73
C ALA A 432 -41.28 -32.81 27.57
N GLY A 433 -41.41 -31.51 27.34
CA GLY A 433 -42.66 -30.83 27.01
C GLY A 433 -43.28 -31.34 25.70
N GLY A 434 -42.50 -31.40 24.62
CA GLY A 434 -42.92 -31.97 23.33
C GLY A 434 -43.30 -33.45 23.42
N SER A 435 -42.57 -34.23 24.23
CA SER A 435 -42.90 -35.63 24.53
C SER A 435 -44.23 -35.79 25.29
N ARG A 436 -44.58 -34.83 26.16
CA ARG A 436 -45.91 -34.78 26.79
C ARG A 436 -46.99 -34.33 25.81
N LEU A 437 -46.73 -33.30 25.00
CA LEU A 437 -47.68 -32.76 24.02
C LEU A 437 -48.06 -33.80 22.95
N THR A 438 -47.10 -34.58 22.45
CA THR A 438 -47.37 -35.70 21.54
C THR A 438 -48.21 -36.79 22.22
N SER A 439 -47.97 -37.12 23.48
CA SER A 439 -48.83 -38.04 24.25
C SER A 439 -50.25 -37.49 24.46
N PHE A 440 -50.41 -36.18 24.65
CA PHE A 440 -51.72 -35.53 24.74
C PHE A 440 -52.44 -35.53 23.38
N SER A 441 -51.73 -35.29 22.27
CA SER A 441 -52.29 -35.42 20.92
C SER A 441 -52.79 -36.84 20.64
N GLN A 442 -52.00 -37.87 20.99
CA GLN A 442 -52.45 -39.27 20.89
C GLN A 442 -53.72 -39.56 21.71
N ARG A 443 -53.76 -39.09 22.96
CA ARG A 443 -54.94 -39.21 23.84
C ARG A 443 -56.15 -38.44 23.31
N LEU A 444 -55.94 -37.24 22.75
CA LEU A 444 -57.00 -36.40 22.19
C LEU A 444 -57.55 -37.03 20.90
N ASN A 445 -56.71 -37.55 20.01
CA ASN A 445 -57.14 -38.26 18.80
C ASN A 445 -57.96 -39.52 19.16
N PHE A 446 -57.56 -40.27 20.19
CA PHE A 446 -58.34 -41.38 20.74
C PHE A 446 -59.66 -40.93 21.39
N ALA A 447 -59.65 -39.78 22.09
CA ALA A 447 -60.85 -39.21 22.68
C ALA A 447 -61.84 -38.69 21.62
N VAL A 448 -61.35 -38.08 20.54
CA VAL A 448 -62.13 -37.66 19.36
C VAL A 448 -62.75 -38.88 18.69
N GLY A 449 -61.99 -39.94 18.39
CA GLY A 449 -62.57 -41.17 17.83
C GLY A 449 -63.62 -41.84 18.75
N ARG A 450 -63.51 -41.68 20.07
CA ARG A 450 -64.57 -42.04 21.03
C ARG A 450 -65.75 -41.07 21.00
N LEU A 451 -65.51 -39.78 20.79
CA LEU A 451 -66.54 -38.74 20.70
C LEU A 451 -67.36 -38.91 19.42
N ASP A 452 -66.73 -39.20 18.28
CA ASP A 452 -67.40 -39.55 17.02
C ASP A 452 -68.31 -40.78 17.20
N MET A 453 -67.80 -41.82 17.87
CA MET A 453 -68.56 -43.03 18.21
C MET A 453 -69.72 -42.72 19.17
N LEU A 454 -69.51 -41.85 20.18
CA LEU A 454 -70.55 -41.40 21.10
C LEU A 454 -71.57 -40.48 20.42
N GLN A 455 -71.17 -39.65 19.45
CA GLN A 455 -72.05 -38.80 18.66
C GLN A 455 -72.95 -39.66 17.77
N GLY A 456 -72.43 -40.74 17.20
CA GLY A 456 -73.22 -41.78 16.54
C GLY A 456 -74.23 -42.49 17.48
N LEU A 457 -73.96 -42.54 18.79
CA LEU A 457 -74.89 -43.06 19.80
C LEU A 457 -75.84 -42.01 20.38
N PHE A 458 -75.43 -40.73 20.45
CA PHE A 458 -76.26 -39.63 20.94
C PHE A 458 -77.19 -39.08 19.85
N ALA A 459 -76.81 -39.08 18.58
CA ALA A 459 -77.79 -38.93 17.49
C ALA A 459 -78.91 -40.01 17.58
N ARG A 460 -78.57 -41.19 18.11
CA ARG A 460 -79.50 -42.30 18.39
C ARG A 460 -80.26 -42.17 19.72
N LYS A 461 -79.96 -41.17 20.55
CA LYS A 461 -80.45 -41.02 21.95
C LYS A 461 -80.86 -39.60 22.36
N GLU A 462 -80.59 -38.55 21.59
CA GLU A 462 -81.16 -37.20 21.76
C GLU A 462 -82.50 -37.04 21.01
N ALA A 463 -82.88 -38.09 20.32
CA ALA A 463 -84.24 -38.57 20.46
C ALA A 463 -84.72 -38.70 21.98
N MET A 464 -83.91 -38.30 23.05
CA MET A 464 -84.01 -38.44 24.57
C MET A 464 -83.33 -37.50 25.92
N TRP A 465 -82.13 -36.62 26.34
CA TRP A 465 -81.46 -35.80 27.76
C TRP A 465 -80.07 -34.64 28.17
N ARG A 466 -79.62 -33.74 29.35
CA ARG A 466 -78.30 -32.62 29.83
C ARG A 466 -77.75 -31.71 31.36
N ILE A 467 -76.50 -30.96 31.91
CA ILE A 467 -75.94 -29.91 33.26
C ILE A 467 -74.37 -29.03 33.82
N LYS A 468 -73.91 -28.16 35.03
CA LYS A 468 -72.54 -27.16 35.60
C LYS A 468 -71.86 -26.45 37.17
N LEU A 469 -70.60 -25.67 37.62
CA LEU A 469 -69.93 -24.85 39.04
C LEU A 469 -68.47 -23.78 39.48
N GLU A 470 -67.91 -23.11 40.76
CA GLU A 470 -66.83 -21.81 41.30
C GLU A 470 -65.70 -21.41 42.75
N GLU A 471 -64.80 -20.24 43.23
CA GLU A 471 -63.56 -19.82 44.48
C GLU A 471 -62.75 -18.31 45.27
N SER A 472 -61.62 -18.01 46.30
CA SER A 472 -60.81 -16.65 47.15
C SER A 472 -59.28 -16.28 48.18
N THR A 473 -58.70 -15.08 49.01
CA THR A 473 -57.21 -14.60 49.89
C THR A 473 -56.60 -13.30 51.12
N ASN A 474 -55.26 -12.89 51.79
CA ASN A 474 -54.57 -11.75 53.01
C ASN A 474 -52.86 -11.21 53.55
N GLN A 475 -51.92 -10.41 54.52
CA GLN A 475 -51.40 -9.32 55.84
C GLN A 475 -49.80 -8.48 56.38
N SER A 476 -49.20 -7.79 57.63
CA SER A 476 -47.80 -6.78 58.14
C SER A 476 -46.89 -6.26 59.70
N LYS A 477 -45.81 -5.22 60.13
CA LYS A 477 -44.77 -4.76 61.52
C LYS A 477 -43.53 -3.43 62.00
N GLU A 478 -42.63 -3.06 63.21
CA GLU A 478 -41.55 -1.79 63.89
C GLU A 478 -40.16 -1.70 65.13
N GLU A 479 -39.18 -0.85 66.00
CA GLU A 479 -38.33 0.57 66.68
C GLU A 479 -36.90 0.85 67.87
N GLU A 480 -36.10 2.05 68.50
CA GLU A 480 -34.88 2.42 69.76
C GLU A 480 -33.50 3.64 70.16
N GLU A 481 -32.73 4.19 71.39
CA GLU A 481 -31.29 5.18 71.84
C GLU A 481 -30.46 5.91 73.36
N GLN A 482 -29.10 6.57 73.77
CA GLN A 482 -28.32 7.58 75.04
C GLN A 482 -26.60 8.06 75.68
N PRO A 483 -25.99 9.14 76.63
CA PRO A 483 -24.44 9.84 77.19
C PRO A 483 -23.67 10.75 78.64
N GLU A 484 -22.28 11.32 79.07
CA GLU A 484 -21.49 12.26 80.40
C GLU A 484 -19.79 12.91 80.89
N HIS A 485 -19.21 13.90 81.94
CA HIS A 485 -17.82 14.40 82.99
C HIS A 485 -16.48 15.68 83.32
N GLU A 486 -15.57 16.13 84.51
CA GLU A 486 -14.31 17.35 84.95
C GLU A 486 -13.05 17.72 86.32
N HIS A 487 -11.98 18.82 86.67
CA HIS A 487 -10.69 19.22 87.86
C HIS A 487 -9.69 20.67 88.57
N ASP A 488 -8.34 20.92 89.30
CA ASP A 488 -7.47 22.10 90.36
C ASP A 488 -5.72 22.70 90.76
N GLY A 489 -5.02 23.65 91.79
CA GLY A 489 -3.44 24.41 92.18
C GLY A 489 -2.50 25.27 93.57
N MET A 490 -1.17 26.07 93.76
CA MET A 490 -0.12 26.75 95.05
C MET A 490 1.27 28.00 95.30
N ARG A 491 2.25 28.44 96.43
CA ARG A 491 3.45 29.72 96.84
C ARG A 491 4.84 30.10 98.06
N PRO A 492 5.89 31.24 98.31
CA PRO A 492 7.36 31.65 99.25
C PRO A 492 8.24 33.14 100.01
N SER A 493 9.57 33.44 100.78
CA SER A 493 10.53 34.81 101.43
C SER A 493 12.13 35.12 102.37
N GLN A 494 12.99 36.33 102.83
CA GLN A 494 14.46 36.73 103.76
C GLN A 494 15.41 38.24 104.37
N LEU A 495 16.71 38.54 105.17
CA LEU A 495 17.63 39.89 105.91
C LEU A 495 19.35 40.25 106.59
N GLN A 496 20.14 41.48 107.13
CA GLN A 496 21.73 41.92 107.85
C GLN A 496 22.57 43.40 108.62
N GLU A 497 23.97 43.76 109.18
CA GLU A 497 24.84 45.06 110.06
C GLU A 497 26.59 45.55 110.45
N GLU A 498 27.31 46.69 111.21
CA GLU A 498 28.79 47.32 111.85
C GLU A 498 29.48 48.91 111.86
N LEU A 499 29.74 49.79 112.94
CA LEU A 499 29.83 51.36 112.87
C LEU A 499 31.07 52.39 112.65
N GLU A 500 31.99 52.78 113.58
CA GLU A 500 32.78 54.08 113.49
C GLU A 500 33.95 54.10 112.49
N ARG A 501 34.71 53.01 112.43
CA ARG A 501 35.84 52.79 111.51
C ARG A 501 35.43 53.04 110.05
N VAL A 502 34.23 52.57 109.71
CA VAL A 502 33.51 52.77 108.45
C VAL A 502 33.43 54.24 108.02
N ARG A 503 33.48 55.23 108.93
CA ARG A 503 33.37 56.66 108.54
C ARG A 503 34.58 57.21 107.80
N ARG A 504 35.81 56.79 108.13
CA ARG A 504 37.02 57.23 107.40
C ARG A 504 37.24 56.42 106.13
N GLU A 505 36.95 55.12 106.21
CA GLU A 505 36.92 54.23 105.06
C GLU A 505 35.91 54.77 104.01
N ARG A 506 34.70 55.16 104.43
CA ARG A 506 33.68 55.86 103.60
C ARG A 506 34.24 57.08 102.86
N ASP A 507 35.00 57.96 103.52
CA ASP A 507 35.41 59.23 102.88
C ASP A 507 36.55 59.04 101.86
N GLN A 508 37.42 58.05 102.07
CA GLN A 508 38.40 57.63 101.06
C GLN A 508 37.72 56.89 99.90
N LEU A 509 36.80 55.96 100.20
CA LEU A 509 35.95 55.30 99.20
C LEU A 509 35.13 56.33 98.39
N ALA A 510 34.62 57.39 99.02
CA ALA A 510 33.87 58.45 98.35
C ALA A 510 34.74 59.38 97.47
N ALA A 511 36.07 59.33 97.60
CA ALA A 511 37.00 59.94 96.65
C ALA A 511 37.30 58.99 95.49
N GLN A 512 37.66 57.73 95.79
CA GLN A 512 37.91 56.67 94.81
C GLN A 512 36.70 56.48 93.88
N MET A 513 35.48 56.32 94.43
CA MET A 513 34.24 56.22 93.65
C MET A 513 34.00 57.39 92.68
N ARG A 514 34.55 58.58 92.92
CA ARG A 514 34.41 59.72 91.98
C ARG A 514 35.42 59.64 90.82
N GLU A 515 36.64 59.21 91.09
CA GLU A 515 37.65 58.96 90.05
C GLU A 515 37.26 57.73 89.23
N ASP A 516 36.85 56.64 89.89
CA ASP A 516 36.27 55.45 89.27
C ASP A 516 35.02 55.79 88.45
N SER A 517 34.10 56.63 88.93
CA SER A 517 32.94 57.07 88.14
C SER A 517 33.35 57.81 86.88
N GLN A 518 34.30 58.74 86.94
CA GLN A 518 34.77 59.47 85.75
C GLN A 518 35.47 58.55 84.75
N LEU A 519 36.24 57.57 85.23
CA LEU A 519 36.93 56.58 84.39
C LEU A 519 35.93 55.57 83.79
N LEU A 520 34.88 55.20 84.53
CA LEU A 520 33.73 54.44 84.03
C LEU A 520 32.96 55.24 82.99
N ASP A 521 32.66 56.52 83.21
CA ASP A 521 31.95 57.38 82.25
C ASP A 521 32.72 57.53 80.94
N GLN A 522 34.05 57.71 81.00
CA GLN A 522 34.92 57.72 79.80
C GLN A 522 34.91 56.37 79.07
N ARG A 523 35.01 55.25 79.80
CA ARG A 523 34.90 53.90 79.20
C ARG A 523 33.52 53.65 78.61
N MET A 524 32.46 54.12 79.25
CA MET A 524 31.08 54.00 78.77
C MET A 524 30.84 54.85 77.53
N ALA A 525 31.41 56.06 77.44
CA ALA A 525 31.36 56.89 76.24
C ALA A 525 32.11 56.24 75.07
N ALA A 526 33.33 55.74 75.30
CA ALA A 526 34.11 55.02 74.28
C ALA A 526 33.39 53.74 73.80
N ASN A 527 32.82 52.97 74.73
CA ASN A 527 32.02 51.78 74.41
C ASN A 527 30.75 52.14 73.61
N ARG A 528 30.00 53.16 74.02
CA ARG A 528 28.83 53.65 73.26
C ARG A 528 29.22 54.01 71.83
N HIS A 529 30.27 54.80 71.64
CA HIS A 529 30.66 55.22 70.30
C HIS A 529 31.15 54.05 69.41
N LYS A 530 31.82 53.06 70.01
CA LYS A 530 32.16 51.80 69.32
C LYS A 530 30.90 51.03 68.90
N PHE A 531 29.93 50.86 69.80
CA PHE A 531 28.69 50.15 69.49
C PHE A 531 27.79 50.93 68.51
N GLU A 532 27.79 52.27 68.54
CA GLU A 532 27.15 53.13 67.54
C GLU A 532 27.75 52.98 66.14
N GLY A 533 29.08 52.84 66.05
CA GLY A 533 29.77 52.50 64.80
C GLY A 533 29.36 51.13 64.28
N GLN A 534 29.45 50.11 65.12
CA GLN A 534 29.07 48.73 64.78
C GLN A 534 27.58 48.62 64.39
N LEU A 535 26.68 49.37 65.04
CA LEU A 535 25.26 49.44 64.66
C LEU A 535 25.05 50.06 63.28
N LYS A 536 25.85 51.05 62.87
CA LYS A 536 25.78 51.64 61.52
C LYS A 536 26.31 50.68 60.47
N GLU A 537 27.46 50.06 60.71
CA GLU A 537 28.03 49.02 59.84
C GLU A 537 27.05 47.84 59.65
N GLN A 538 26.40 47.40 60.74
CA GLN A 538 25.35 46.38 60.69
C GLN A 538 24.11 46.87 59.93
N GLN A 539 23.65 48.11 60.15
CA GLN A 539 22.50 48.65 59.41
C GLN A 539 22.77 48.79 57.91
N GLU A 540 23.98 49.22 57.51
CA GLU A 540 24.39 49.35 56.11
C GLU A 540 24.50 47.98 55.44
N THR A 541 25.12 46.98 56.10
CA THR A 541 25.17 45.61 55.57
C THR A 541 23.78 44.97 55.50
N ILE A 542 22.89 45.22 56.46
CA ILE A 542 21.47 44.79 56.40
C ILE A 542 20.77 45.41 55.17
N VAL A 543 20.96 46.69 54.87
CA VAL A 543 20.37 47.33 53.68
C VAL A 543 20.93 46.76 52.38
N GLN A 544 22.24 46.51 52.31
CA GLN A 544 22.88 45.86 51.15
C GLN A 544 22.34 44.43 50.93
N LEU A 545 22.17 43.66 52.01
CA LEU A 545 21.60 42.31 51.96
C LEU A 545 20.13 42.31 51.54
N HIS A 546 19.32 43.27 51.99
CA HIS A 546 17.93 43.41 51.52
C HIS A 546 17.86 43.72 50.01
N LYS A 547 18.66 44.68 49.52
CA LYS A 547 18.72 45.00 48.09
C LYS A 547 19.15 43.80 47.24
N LEU A 548 20.16 43.05 47.70
CA LEU A 548 20.61 41.83 47.02
C LEU A 548 19.52 40.74 47.07
N MET A 549 18.82 40.56 48.19
CA MET A 549 17.69 39.63 48.30
C MET A 549 16.57 39.99 47.32
N GLU A 550 16.25 41.27 47.19
CA GLU A 550 15.22 41.78 46.27
C GLU A 550 15.60 41.58 44.80
N GLU A 551 16.84 41.89 44.41
CA GLU A 551 17.38 41.60 43.07
C GLU A 551 17.37 40.09 42.74
N LYS A 552 17.68 39.23 43.72
CA LYS A 552 17.59 37.77 43.56
C LYS A 552 16.14 37.32 43.45
N SER A 553 15.22 37.87 44.24
CA SER A 553 13.79 37.57 44.20
C SER A 553 13.18 37.91 42.84
N GLN A 554 13.42 39.11 42.33
CA GLN A 554 13.00 39.54 40.99
C GLN A 554 13.59 38.63 39.89
N LYS A 555 14.88 38.24 40.01
CA LYS A 555 15.47 37.30 39.06
C LYS A 555 14.81 35.91 39.12
N CYS A 556 14.53 35.38 40.31
CA CYS A 556 13.82 34.11 40.47
C CYS A 556 12.39 34.18 39.90
N GLN A 557 11.67 35.28 40.07
CA GLN A 557 10.35 35.50 39.45
C GLN A 557 10.45 35.49 37.92
N SER A 558 11.40 36.24 37.34
CA SER A 558 11.60 36.28 35.88
C SER A 558 12.00 34.92 35.28
N LEU A 559 12.74 34.10 36.02
CA LEU A 559 13.08 32.73 35.62
C LEU A 559 11.89 31.78 35.77
N GLY A 560 11.06 31.95 36.80
CA GLY A 560 9.81 31.21 36.97
C GLY A 560 8.81 31.48 35.85
N GLU A 561 8.66 32.74 35.43
CA GLU A 561 7.87 33.10 34.24
C GLU A 561 8.42 32.48 32.95
N GLN A 562 9.75 32.42 32.80
CA GLN A 562 10.38 31.78 31.64
C GLN A 562 10.19 30.26 31.64
N LEU A 563 10.29 29.61 32.80
CA LEU A 563 10.02 28.19 32.94
C LEU A 563 8.56 27.87 32.64
N SER A 564 7.59 28.59 33.23
CA SER A 564 6.16 28.41 32.95
C SER A 564 5.87 28.53 31.46
N ARG A 565 6.39 29.55 30.77
CA ARG A 565 6.19 29.72 29.31
C ARG A 565 6.83 28.59 28.50
N LEU A 566 7.93 28.00 28.95
CA LEU A 566 8.54 26.85 28.29
C LEU A 566 7.75 25.57 28.55
N GLU A 567 7.18 25.39 29.75
CA GLU A 567 6.27 24.30 30.10
C GLU A 567 4.97 24.39 29.28
N ASP A 568 4.37 25.57 29.17
CA ASP A 568 3.21 25.87 28.32
C ASP A 568 3.51 25.51 26.84
N ASN A 569 4.63 26.01 26.28
CA ASN A 569 5.06 25.71 24.91
C ASN A 569 5.28 24.20 24.68
N ILE A 570 5.84 23.48 25.66
CA ILE A 570 6.03 22.02 25.59
C ILE A 570 4.68 21.30 25.66
N GLN A 571 3.73 21.78 26.47
CA GLN A 571 2.37 21.23 26.55
C GLN A 571 1.57 21.48 25.25
N GLU A 572 1.73 22.63 24.59
CA GLU A 572 1.17 22.89 23.26
C GLU A 572 1.82 21.98 22.20
N ALA A 573 3.15 21.88 22.19
CA ALA A 573 3.87 21.00 21.26
C ALA A 573 3.42 19.54 21.40
N ASN A 574 3.28 19.02 22.62
CA ASN A 574 2.78 17.67 22.87
C ASN A 574 1.33 17.48 22.37
N GLN A 575 0.45 18.48 22.54
CA GLN A 575 -0.91 18.41 21.99
C GLN A 575 -0.91 18.37 20.44
N THR A 576 -0.04 19.13 19.78
CA THR A 576 0.07 19.06 18.31
C THR A 576 0.62 17.70 17.85
N ILE A 577 1.59 17.14 18.58
CA ILE A 577 2.16 15.81 18.32
C ILE A 577 1.09 14.72 18.47
N ASP A 578 0.25 14.78 19.51
CA ASP A 578 -0.83 13.80 19.70
C ASP A 578 -1.97 13.97 18.70
N GLY A 579 -2.28 15.21 18.27
CA GLY A 579 -3.16 15.46 17.13
C GLY A 579 -2.66 14.80 15.83
N LEU A 580 -1.38 15.02 15.50
CA LEU A 580 -0.74 14.42 14.32
C LEU A 580 -0.67 12.88 14.39
N LYS A 581 -0.48 12.28 15.57
CA LYS A 581 -0.59 10.81 15.75
C LYS A 581 -2.00 10.31 15.43
N ILE A 582 -3.04 11.02 15.87
CA ILE A 582 -4.44 10.66 15.61
C ILE A 582 -4.77 10.80 14.11
N GLU A 583 -4.25 11.83 13.44
CA GLU A 583 -4.41 12.01 11.99
C GLU A 583 -3.66 10.95 11.18
N LEU A 584 -2.42 10.63 11.54
CA LEU A 584 -1.65 9.55 10.92
C LEU A 584 -2.36 8.19 11.07
N ALA A 585 -2.90 7.89 12.26
CA ALA A 585 -3.65 6.66 12.49
C ALA A 585 -4.95 6.59 11.67
N LYS A 586 -5.67 7.70 11.48
CA LYS A 586 -6.84 7.76 10.58
C LYS A 586 -6.43 7.50 9.13
N GLN A 587 -5.41 8.21 8.64
CA GLN A 587 -4.91 8.06 7.27
C GLN A 587 -4.42 6.62 6.99
N GLN A 588 -3.77 5.97 7.96
CA GLN A 588 -3.39 4.56 7.85
C GLN A 588 -4.63 3.65 7.73
N ILE A 589 -5.64 3.80 8.60
CA ILE A 589 -6.88 3.01 8.53
C ILE A 589 -7.65 3.26 7.22
N GLU A 590 -7.64 4.49 6.71
CA GLU A 590 -8.27 4.85 5.43
C GLU A 590 -7.51 4.25 4.23
N ALA A 591 -6.18 4.26 4.26
CA ALA A 591 -5.34 3.61 3.24
C ALA A 591 -5.46 2.08 3.26
N GLU A 592 -5.47 1.47 4.44
CA GLU A 592 -5.67 0.02 4.60
C GLU A 592 -7.03 -0.42 4.05
N LYS A 593 -8.11 0.32 4.33
CA LYS A 593 -9.44 0.07 3.74
C LYS A 593 -9.45 0.26 2.23
N ALA A 594 -8.87 1.34 1.72
CA ALA A 594 -8.81 1.58 0.27
C ALA A 594 -8.07 0.46 -0.48
N VAL A 595 -7.02 -0.11 0.12
CA VAL A 595 -6.32 -1.29 -0.41
C VAL A 595 -7.17 -2.56 -0.29
N GLU A 596 -7.88 -2.76 0.83
CA GLU A 596 -8.77 -3.91 1.03
C GLU A 596 -9.93 -3.91 0.03
N ASP A 597 -10.60 -2.77 -0.15
CA ASP A 597 -11.73 -2.59 -1.06
C ASP A 597 -11.30 -2.67 -2.52
N ARG A 598 -10.15 -2.08 -2.90
CA ARG A 598 -9.59 -2.27 -4.24
C ARG A 598 -9.17 -3.72 -4.49
N GLY A 599 -8.76 -4.45 -3.46
CA GLY A 599 -8.54 -5.90 -3.49
C GLY A 599 -9.83 -6.66 -3.81
N LYS A 600 -10.95 -6.33 -3.14
CA LYS A 600 -12.27 -6.92 -3.40
C LYS A 600 -12.75 -6.64 -4.82
N GLU A 601 -12.61 -5.42 -5.32
CA GLU A 601 -12.96 -5.05 -6.70
C GLU A 601 -12.20 -5.88 -7.74
N VAL A 602 -10.87 -6.00 -7.58
CA VAL A 602 -10.03 -6.79 -8.49
C VAL A 602 -10.38 -8.27 -8.40
N GLN A 603 -10.62 -8.80 -7.19
CA GLN A 603 -11.07 -10.17 -7.01
C GLN A 603 -12.44 -10.44 -7.66
N ALA A 604 -13.39 -9.52 -7.52
CA ALA A 604 -14.71 -9.62 -8.14
C ALA A 604 -14.61 -9.62 -9.67
N SER A 605 -13.83 -8.69 -10.25
CA SER A 605 -13.61 -8.63 -11.69
C SER A 605 -12.93 -9.90 -12.24
N LEU A 606 -11.98 -10.47 -11.51
CA LEU A 606 -11.35 -11.74 -11.89
C LEU A 606 -12.32 -12.93 -11.82
N VAL A 607 -13.20 -12.98 -10.81
CA VAL A 607 -14.26 -14.00 -10.72
C VAL A 607 -15.27 -13.86 -11.86
N GLU A 608 -15.64 -12.64 -12.24
CA GLU A 608 -16.53 -12.38 -13.37
C GLU A 608 -15.90 -12.76 -14.72
N GLN A 609 -14.64 -12.38 -14.96
CA GLN A 609 -13.88 -12.79 -16.14
C GLN A 609 -13.74 -14.31 -16.25
N LEU A 610 -13.49 -15.01 -15.13
CA LEU A 610 -13.46 -16.47 -15.10
C LEU A 610 -14.83 -17.07 -15.44
N ALA A 611 -15.92 -16.56 -14.86
CA ALA A 611 -17.27 -17.02 -15.17
C ALA A 611 -17.67 -16.75 -16.64
N GLU A 612 -17.22 -15.63 -17.22
CA GLU A 612 -17.45 -15.32 -18.64
C GLU A 612 -16.65 -16.25 -19.57
N MET A 613 -15.39 -16.55 -19.23
CA MET A 613 -14.57 -17.52 -19.96
C MET A 613 -15.12 -18.94 -19.83
N GLU A 614 -15.66 -19.34 -18.68
CA GLU A 614 -16.37 -20.61 -18.51
C GLU A 614 -17.65 -20.70 -19.37
N ARG A 615 -18.42 -19.61 -19.49
CA ARG A 615 -19.57 -19.53 -20.43
C ARG A 615 -19.08 -19.74 -21.86
N LYS A 616 -18.10 -18.95 -22.33
CA LYS A 616 -17.51 -19.05 -23.68
C LYS A 616 -17.00 -20.46 -23.99
N VAL A 617 -16.33 -21.13 -23.04
CA VAL A 617 -15.88 -22.53 -23.18
C VAL A 617 -17.07 -23.51 -23.27
N ASN A 618 -18.12 -23.31 -22.49
CA ASN A 618 -19.30 -24.18 -22.52
C ASN A 618 -20.16 -23.99 -23.78
N ASP A 619 -20.24 -22.78 -24.32
CA ASP A 619 -20.93 -22.52 -25.59
C ASP A 619 -20.12 -23.02 -26.79
N ALA A 620 -18.79 -22.83 -26.82
CA ALA A 620 -17.93 -23.48 -27.82
C ALA A 620 -18.05 -25.03 -27.79
N ARG A 621 -18.19 -25.64 -26.60
CA ARG A 621 -18.48 -27.08 -26.46
C ARG A 621 -19.87 -27.47 -26.99
N ARG A 622 -20.90 -26.64 -26.77
CA ARG A 622 -22.25 -26.84 -27.32
C ARG A 622 -22.23 -26.75 -28.85
N GLU A 623 -21.54 -25.78 -29.42
CA GLU A 623 -21.43 -25.57 -30.87
C GLU A 623 -20.62 -26.66 -31.56
N HIS A 624 -19.48 -27.06 -31.00
CA HIS A 624 -18.75 -28.25 -31.44
C HIS A 624 -19.66 -29.50 -31.42
N THR A 625 -20.53 -29.63 -30.41
CA THR A 625 -21.51 -30.73 -30.34
C THR A 625 -22.59 -30.62 -31.42
N LYS A 626 -23.12 -29.42 -31.71
CA LYS A 626 -24.03 -29.17 -32.86
C LYS A 626 -23.37 -29.59 -34.18
N ALA A 627 -22.14 -29.11 -34.43
CA ALA A 627 -21.38 -29.40 -35.64
C ALA A 627 -21.10 -30.90 -35.83
N VAL A 628 -20.69 -31.61 -34.77
CA VAL A 628 -20.50 -33.08 -34.81
C VAL A 628 -21.82 -33.81 -35.08
N VAL A 629 -22.97 -33.30 -34.60
CA VAL A 629 -24.29 -33.87 -34.93
C VAL A 629 -24.68 -33.59 -36.38
N GLN A 630 -24.47 -32.37 -36.88
CA GLN A 630 -24.72 -31.99 -38.28
C GLN A 630 -23.86 -32.82 -39.25
N LEU A 631 -22.55 -32.95 -38.99
CA LEU A 631 -21.64 -33.79 -39.76
C LEU A 631 -22.14 -35.25 -39.80
N ARG A 632 -22.52 -35.82 -38.65
CA ARG A 632 -23.08 -37.19 -38.59
C ARG A 632 -24.44 -37.34 -39.28
N GLN A 633 -25.21 -36.26 -39.45
CA GLN A 633 -26.44 -36.28 -40.25
C GLN A 633 -26.12 -36.21 -41.75
N ALA A 634 -25.17 -35.35 -42.15
CA ALA A 634 -24.68 -35.24 -43.52
C ALA A 634 -24.03 -36.55 -44.00
N GLU A 635 -23.17 -37.19 -43.19
CA GLU A 635 -22.60 -38.52 -43.46
C GLU A 635 -23.68 -39.57 -43.75
N ARG A 636 -24.75 -39.60 -42.94
CA ARG A 636 -25.89 -40.52 -43.13
C ARG A 636 -26.76 -40.15 -44.33
N GLN A 637 -26.81 -38.88 -44.72
CA GLN A 637 -27.50 -38.45 -45.94
C GLN A 637 -26.69 -38.84 -47.19
N ALA A 638 -25.41 -38.48 -47.24
CA ALA A 638 -24.48 -38.90 -48.30
C ALA A 638 -24.41 -40.42 -48.44
N GLY A 639 -24.48 -41.19 -47.34
CA GLY A 639 -24.62 -42.65 -47.37
C GLY A 639 -25.88 -43.12 -48.09
N ARG A 640 -27.05 -42.60 -47.73
CA ARG A 640 -28.34 -42.92 -48.38
C ARG A 640 -28.41 -42.45 -49.84
N GLU A 641 -27.77 -41.34 -50.18
CA GLU A 641 -27.67 -40.83 -51.54
C GLU A 641 -26.72 -41.68 -52.40
N LYS A 642 -25.60 -42.15 -51.82
CA LYS A 642 -24.72 -43.14 -52.45
C LYS A 642 -25.43 -44.47 -52.70
N GLU A 643 -26.22 -44.96 -51.74
CA GLU A 643 -27.06 -46.16 -51.92
C GLU A 643 -28.11 -45.97 -53.04
N ARG A 644 -28.81 -44.83 -53.07
CA ARG A 644 -29.74 -44.48 -54.16
C ARG A 644 -29.03 -44.41 -55.51
N GLY A 645 -27.85 -43.79 -55.57
CA GLY A 645 -27.03 -43.71 -56.77
C GLY A 645 -26.58 -45.10 -57.27
N GLN A 646 -26.16 -45.98 -56.36
CA GLN A 646 -25.84 -47.38 -56.67
C GLN A 646 -27.08 -48.15 -57.18
N GLN A 647 -28.26 -47.94 -56.59
CA GLN A 647 -29.51 -48.53 -57.07
C GLN A 647 -29.90 -48.01 -58.46
N GLN A 648 -29.76 -46.71 -58.73
CA GLN A 648 -30.00 -46.13 -60.05
C GLN A 648 -29.03 -46.64 -61.11
N LEU A 649 -27.73 -46.70 -60.80
CA LEU A 649 -26.72 -47.30 -61.67
C LEU A 649 -27.04 -48.77 -61.95
N HIS A 650 -27.40 -49.55 -60.94
CA HIS A 650 -27.75 -50.95 -61.14
C HIS A 650 -29.03 -51.14 -61.97
N LEU A 651 -30.02 -50.27 -61.83
CA LEU A 651 -31.21 -50.26 -62.70
C LEU A 651 -30.86 -49.90 -64.16
N GLN A 652 -29.92 -48.97 -64.37
CA GLN A 652 -29.38 -48.65 -65.70
C GLN A 652 -28.58 -49.83 -66.28
N GLU A 653 -27.70 -50.48 -65.50
CA GLU A 653 -26.99 -51.70 -65.89
C GLU A 653 -27.98 -52.79 -66.32
N GLN A 654 -29.00 -53.08 -65.52
CA GLN A 654 -30.03 -54.05 -65.89
C GLN A 654 -30.80 -53.64 -67.15
N HIS A 655 -31.05 -52.34 -67.36
CA HIS A 655 -31.70 -51.84 -68.57
C HIS A 655 -30.82 -52.06 -69.81
N TYR A 656 -29.54 -51.68 -69.76
CA TYR A 656 -28.57 -51.93 -70.82
C TYR A 656 -28.34 -53.44 -71.06
N GLN A 657 -28.31 -54.26 -70.02
CA GLN A 657 -28.25 -55.73 -70.15
C GLN A 657 -29.49 -56.29 -70.88
N ARG A 658 -30.71 -55.81 -70.56
CA ARG A 658 -31.94 -56.19 -71.28
C ARG A 658 -31.91 -55.71 -72.74
N GLN A 659 -31.38 -54.52 -73.02
CA GLN A 659 -31.19 -54.04 -74.40
C GLN A 659 -30.17 -54.90 -75.16
N LEU A 660 -29.04 -55.24 -74.55
CA LEU A 660 -28.03 -56.14 -75.12
C LEU A 660 -28.60 -57.55 -75.37
N GLN A 661 -29.42 -58.08 -74.45
CA GLN A 661 -30.13 -59.35 -74.64
C GLN A 661 -31.06 -59.30 -75.86
N LYS A 662 -31.92 -58.27 -75.96
CA LYS A 662 -32.80 -58.06 -77.13
C LYS A 662 -32.02 -57.91 -78.44
N LEU A 663 -30.92 -57.17 -78.44
CA LEU A 663 -30.05 -57.02 -79.61
C LEU A 663 -29.38 -58.35 -79.99
N GLN A 664 -28.98 -59.18 -79.02
CA GLN A 664 -28.48 -60.53 -79.30
C GLN A 664 -29.58 -61.49 -79.77
N GLU A 665 -30.80 -61.36 -79.29
CA GLU A 665 -31.96 -62.14 -79.76
C GLU A 665 -32.30 -61.77 -81.20
N GLN A 666 -32.41 -60.48 -81.51
CA GLN A 666 -32.57 -59.98 -82.88
C GLN A 666 -31.41 -60.41 -83.78
N LEU A 667 -30.16 -60.38 -83.31
CA LEU A 667 -29.02 -60.88 -84.08
C LEU A 667 -29.16 -62.39 -84.37
N ARG A 668 -29.58 -63.20 -83.39
CA ARG A 668 -29.83 -64.65 -83.57
C ARG A 668 -30.99 -64.91 -84.51
N GLU A 669 -32.05 -64.11 -84.50
CA GLU A 669 -33.17 -64.19 -85.45
C GLU A 669 -32.72 -63.81 -86.86
N VAL A 670 -32.04 -62.68 -87.01
CA VAL A 670 -31.45 -62.21 -88.26
C VAL A 670 -30.47 -63.26 -88.83
N ASP A 671 -29.70 -63.98 -88.01
CA ASP A 671 -28.86 -65.10 -88.44
C ASP A 671 -29.63 -66.39 -88.73
N ARG A 672 -30.72 -66.73 -88.01
CA ARG A 672 -31.63 -67.82 -88.40
C ARG A 672 -32.20 -67.55 -89.79
N ASP A 673 -32.69 -66.34 -90.04
CA ASP A 673 -33.23 -65.91 -91.33
C ASP A 673 -32.13 -65.91 -92.40
N ARG A 674 -30.90 -65.49 -92.06
CA ARG A 674 -29.75 -65.60 -92.96
C ARG A 674 -29.50 -67.05 -93.36
N ASN A 675 -29.53 -67.96 -92.40
CA ASN A 675 -29.27 -69.38 -92.61
C ASN A 675 -30.43 -70.07 -93.35
N MET A 676 -31.67 -69.63 -93.12
CA MET A 676 -32.86 -70.07 -93.85
C MET A 676 -32.82 -69.61 -95.32
N LEU A 677 -32.51 -68.34 -95.57
CA LEU A 677 -32.35 -67.78 -96.92
C LEU A 677 -31.15 -68.42 -97.65
N MET A 678 -30.06 -68.67 -96.95
CA MET A 678 -28.91 -69.43 -97.47
C MET A 678 -29.20 -70.92 -97.68
N ALA A 679 -30.26 -71.47 -97.08
CA ALA A 679 -30.74 -72.82 -97.36
C ALA A 679 -31.65 -72.84 -98.61
N THR A 680 -32.64 -71.95 -98.71
CA THR A 680 -33.51 -71.86 -99.89
C THR A 680 -32.72 -71.53 -101.16
N LEU A 681 -31.82 -70.54 -101.11
CA LEU A 681 -30.92 -70.20 -102.24
C LEU A 681 -29.96 -71.32 -102.64
N ARG A 682 -29.72 -72.33 -101.77
CA ARG A 682 -29.01 -73.57 -102.15
C ARG A 682 -29.97 -74.60 -102.74
N GLN A 683 -31.15 -74.77 -102.14
CA GLN A 683 -32.13 -75.79 -102.50
C GLN A 683 -32.79 -75.53 -103.86
N GLU A 684 -33.02 -74.27 -104.22
CA GLU A 684 -33.47 -73.86 -105.55
C GLU A 684 -32.34 -73.81 -106.60
N GLY A 685 -31.10 -74.19 -106.23
CA GLY A 685 -29.93 -74.17 -107.11
C GLY A 685 -29.41 -72.78 -107.46
N LEU A 686 -30.07 -71.71 -107.00
CA LEU A 686 -29.77 -70.31 -107.36
C LEU A 686 -28.34 -69.87 -106.99
N ILE A 687 -27.74 -70.38 -105.91
CA ILE A 687 -26.32 -70.13 -105.58
C ILE A 687 -25.35 -70.78 -106.60
N GLY A 688 -25.75 -71.88 -107.25
CA GLY A 688 -25.03 -72.46 -108.37
C GLY A 688 -25.20 -71.63 -109.64
N GLN A 689 -26.45 -71.29 -109.98
CA GLN A 689 -26.77 -70.49 -111.17
C GLN A 689 -26.17 -69.09 -111.10
N TYR A 690 -26.25 -68.38 -109.97
CA TYR A 690 -25.63 -67.06 -109.77
C TYR A 690 -24.10 -67.10 -109.96
N LYS A 691 -23.44 -68.19 -109.56
CA LYS A 691 -22.00 -68.39 -109.83
C LYS A 691 -21.70 -68.70 -111.30
N GLN A 692 -22.57 -69.44 -111.99
CA GLN A 692 -22.43 -69.73 -113.43
C GLN A 692 -22.72 -68.48 -114.29
N HIS A 693 -23.79 -67.73 -114.00
CA HIS A 693 -24.10 -66.47 -114.69
C HIS A 693 -23.03 -65.41 -114.44
N ARG A 694 -22.45 -65.32 -113.24
CA ARG A 694 -21.29 -64.45 -112.96
C ARG A 694 -20.01 -64.83 -113.73
N ALA A 695 -19.90 -66.07 -114.22
CA ALA A 695 -18.82 -66.50 -115.10
C ALA A 695 -19.13 -66.29 -116.60
N ALA A 696 -20.39 -66.45 -117.01
CA ALA A 696 -20.82 -66.26 -118.40
C ALA A 696 -20.93 -64.78 -118.81
N ALA A 697 -21.39 -63.90 -117.90
CA ALA A 697 -21.60 -62.48 -118.15
C ALA A 697 -20.30 -61.65 -118.26
N ALA A 698 -19.13 -62.27 -118.25
CA ALA A 698 -17.83 -61.61 -118.22
C ALA A 698 -17.15 -61.46 -119.60
N LYS A 699 -17.84 -61.76 -120.72
CA LYS A 699 -17.20 -61.77 -122.05
C LYS A 699 -18.05 -61.43 -123.29
N ALA A 700 -19.29 -60.98 -123.12
CA ALA A 700 -20.14 -60.43 -124.20
C ALA A 700 -21.16 -59.45 -123.62
N VAL A 701 -21.47 -58.36 -124.34
CA VAL A 701 -22.15 -57.14 -123.83
C VAL A 701 -21.28 -56.45 -122.76
N ALA A 702 -20.63 -55.31 -122.98
CA ALA A 702 -20.82 -54.25 -123.98
C ALA A 702 -22.12 -53.45 -123.82
N ASP A 703 -22.41 -53.03 -122.59
CA ASP A 703 -22.86 -51.64 -122.34
C ASP A 703 -22.74 -51.25 -120.84
N THR A 704 -23.00 -49.98 -120.55
CA THR A 704 -23.10 -49.32 -119.21
C THR A 704 -21.81 -49.07 -118.39
N HIS A 705 -21.81 -47.88 -117.76
CA HIS A 705 -20.73 -47.26 -117.00
C HIS A 705 -20.50 -47.88 -115.60
N PRO A 706 -19.33 -47.64 -114.97
CA PRO A 706 -18.97 -48.21 -113.68
C PRO A 706 -19.31 -47.31 -112.47
N GLU A 707 -20.06 -47.85 -111.52
CA GLU A 707 -19.96 -47.53 -110.07
C GLU A 707 -20.73 -48.59 -109.26
N GLY A 708 -20.58 -48.64 -107.92
CA GLY A 708 -21.41 -49.49 -107.03
C GLY A 708 -21.29 -51.01 -107.28
N ALA A 709 -20.18 -51.70 -107.02
CA ALA A 709 -19.63 -52.03 -105.69
C ALA A 709 -20.42 -53.10 -104.89
N GLU A 710 -19.91 -53.39 -103.70
CA GLU A 710 -20.67 -53.81 -102.50
C GLU A 710 -21.09 -55.29 -102.30
N ASN A 711 -21.33 -55.56 -101.01
CA ASN A 711 -22.14 -56.64 -100.41
C ASN A 711 -21.61 -58.10 -100.44
N THR A 712 -21.81 -58.90 -99.39
CA THR A 712 -22.54 -58.72 -98.10
C THR A 712 -21.77 -59.50 -97.00
N THR A 713 -21.96 -59.38 -95.68
CA THR A 713 -23.11 -59.00 -94.80
C THR A 713 -22.54 -58.62 -93.42
N ARG A 714 -23.21 -57.89 -92.51
CA ARG A 714 -24.58 -57.34 -92.49
C ARG A 714 -24.64 -56.07 -91.63
N THR A 715 -25.61 -55.20 -91.91
CA THR A 715 -25.87 -53.93 -91.21
C THR A 715 -27.27 -53.90 -90.58
N GLY A 716 -27.56 -52.88 -89.77
CA GLY A 716 -28.90 -52.58 -89.25
C GLY A 716 -29.10 -51.08 -88.97
N THR A 717 -29.77 -50.39 -89.91
CA THR A 717 -30.67 -49.21 -89.75
C THR A 717 -30.40 -48.21 -88.58
N ALA A 718 -29.98 -46.96 -88.85
CA ALA A 718 -30.78 -45.79 -89.29
C ALA A 718 -31.56 -45.08 -88.15
N GLY A 719 -31.66 -43.73 -88.09
CA GLY A 719 -31.08 -42.67 -88.94
C GLY A 719 -31.53 -41.24 -88.54
N LYS A 720 -31.25 -40.25 -89.41
CA LYS A 720 -31.68 -38.82 -89.36
C LYS A 720 -31.16 -37.88 -88.23
N GLN A 721 -30.16 -37.08 -88.60
CA GLN A 721 -30.14 -35.59 -88.56
C GLN A 721 -30.82 -34.84 -87.38
N GLN A 722 -29.97 -34.22 -86.52
CA GLN A 722 -29.95 -32.79 -86.08
C GLN A 722 -31.22 -32.13 -85.45
N PRO A 723 -31.08 -31.07 -84.60
CA PRO A 723 -29.92 -30.18 -84.41
C PRO A 723 -29.24 -30.26 -83.03
N ILE A 724 -28.40 -29.26 -82.73
CA ILE A 724 -27.56 -29.11 -81.53
C ILE A 724 -28.12 -27.98 -80.66
N GLU A 725 -28.15 -28.19 -79.34
CA GLU A 725 -28.06 -27.10 -78.35
C GLU A 725 -26.85 -27.34 -77.42
N PRO A 726 -26.28 -26.30 -76.79
CA PRO A 726 -24.89 -26.32 -76.35
C PRO A 726 -24.70 -26.75 -74.89
N LEU A 727 -23.49 -27.23 -74.56
CA LEU A 727 -23.05 -27.53 -73.18
C LEU A 727 -22.96 -26.29 -72.24
N SER A 728 -23.42 -25.11 -72.67
CA SER A 728 -23.41 -23.89 -71.85
C SER A 728 -24.43 -23.93 -70.72
N SER A 729 -25.67 -24.39 -70.98
CA SER A 729 -26.74 -24.42 -69.98
C SER A 729 -26.37 -25.30 -68.78
N VAL A 730 -25.76 -26.45 -69.01
CA VAL A 730 -25.30 -27.37 -67.95
C VAL A 730 -24.23 -26.73 -67.05
N VAL A 731 -23.45 -25.76 -67.56
CA VAL A 731 -22.47 -25.00 -66.77
C VAL A 731 -23.13 -23.85 -66.00
N GLU A 732 -24.22 -23.29 -66.52
CA GLU A 732 -25.03 -22.28 -65.82
C GLU A 732 -25.90 -22.91 -64.71
N ASP A 733 -26.45 -24.10 -64.94
CA ASP A 733 -27.18 -24.90 -63.93
C ASP A 733 -26.25 -25.36 -62.78
N LEU A 734 -24.99 -25.71 -63.08
CA LEU A 734 -23.99 -25.99 -62.03
C LEU A 734 -23.56 -24.72 -61.27
N ARG A 735 -23.66 -23.53 -61.88
CA ARG A 735 -23.40 -22.25 -61.20
C ARG A 735 -24.57 -21.80 -60.33
N SER A 736 -25.81 -21.98 -60.78
CA SER A 736 -27.01 -21.66 -59.97
C SER A 736 -27.15 -22.59 -58.76
N LEU A 737 -26.80 -23.87 -58.89
CA LEU A 737 -26.66 -24.82 -57.77
C LEU A 737 -25.49 -24.51 -56.83
N THR A 738 -24.47 -23.78 -57.27
CA THR A 738 -23.39 -23.31 -56.37
C THR A 738 -23.81 -22.04 -55.62
N ALA A 739 -24.54 -21.13 -56.28
CA ALA A 739 -25.04 -19.90 -55.66
C ALA A 739 -26.11 -20.16 -54.56
N THR A 740 -26.94 -21.19 -54.73
CA THR A 740 -27.98 -21.56 -53.75
C THR A 740 -27.47 -22.34 -52.53
N VAL A 741 -26.18 -22.72 -52.50
CA VAL A 741 -25.53 -23.41 -51.37
C VAL A 741 -24.65 -22.47 -50.53
N LEU A 742 -24.50 -21.20 -50.94
CA LEU A 742 -23.67 -20.18 -50.29
C LEU A 742 -24.49 -18.96 -49.81
N GLY A 743 -25.80 -19.13 -49.56
CA GLY A 743 -26.75 -18.03 -49.37
C GLY A 743 -27.65 -18.06 -48.13
N GLU A 744 -27.52 -19.03 -47.21
CA GLU A 744 -28.38 -19.15 -46.01
C GLU A 744 -27.62 -19.52 -44.71
N GLU A 745 -26.57 -18.76 -44.35
CA GLU A 745 -26.09 -18.67 -42.96
C GLU A 745 -25.72 -17.21 -42.66
N GLY A 746 -26.33 -16.57 -41.65
CA GLY A 746 -25.88 -15.22 -41.24
C GLY A 746 -26.82 -14.28 -40.48
N ASP A 747 -28.12 -14.55 -40.29
CA ASP A 747 -29.02 -13.65 -39.55
C ASP A 747 -29.27 -14.11 -38.11
N THR A 748 -28.44 -13.62 -37.19
CA THR A 748 -28.79 -13.48 -35.76
C THR A 748 -28.36 -12.10 -35.29
N ASP A 749 -29.29 -11.15 -35.32
CA ASP A 749 -29.02 -9.74 -35.00
C ASP A 749 -28.68 -9.54 -33.52
N SER A 750 -27.76 -8.61 -33.24
CA SER A 750 -27.27 -8.30 -31.90
C SER A 750 -28.15 -7.25 -31.23
N SER A 751 -28.79 -7.58 -30.12
CA SER A 751 -29.65 -6.66 -29.37
C SER A 751 -29.06 -6.29 -27.99
N GLU A 752 -28.23 -5.26 -27.93
CA GLU A 752 -27.80 -4.59 -26.68
C GLU A 752 -27.78 -3.06 -26.85
N ASP A 753 -28.58 -2.35 -26.04
CA ASP A 753 -28.49 -0.91 -25.70
C ASP A 753 -29.35 -0.59 -24.42
#